data_AF-A0A819J7W4-F1
#
_entry.id   AF-A0A819J7W4-F1
#
_cell.length_a   1.000
_cell.length_b   1.000
_cell.length_c   1.000
_cell.angle_alpha   90.00
_cell.angle_beta   90.00
_cell.angle_gamma   90.00
#
_symmetry.space_group_name_H-M   'P 1'
#
loop_
_entity.id
_entity.type
_entity.pdbx_description
1 polymer ?
#
loop_
_entity_poly.entity_id
_entity_poly.type
_entity_poly.pdbx_seq_one_letter_code
_entity_poly.pdbx_strand_id
1 'polypeptide(L)'
;MYVIQFLLFLFFLKPIYTAIQRLTPISLNEQSSIGTSIYDLSRVYSSSSNLYKFSFLSDSSPHNSFFIIDSLTGRISIKRMIDREELCQTHICNCERCILTLEIIASSQTIDILSLDITIININDNQPIFPVTTFHIRLSENTDIGYISSFPSATDLDYQDSIEYRIISFNESNDQDIFETFSIVNLHTKNQLGLRLLKTLDREKRNLYKMIILASDSELTGQLLLDIHILDSNDNVPKFEHEHYYIKLQENTPIGTDILHIHAYDNDEGLNSLINYTIITNNPLSLFPFEINITTGIIKLIHLLDYEQETNYRFNVRGRDNGPDAINVYTQVQIDILDVNDCPPDIDFILPDIESNKIDPRKHIYYIDEEQSMNTRLFHLSVSDKDSINDKIQLKLLTYTNLFQLNEQYNDLYSLSVIGRLDREQQEQYRLTFEARDQGIGPSLITRKDITIVLLDINDSPPILDSYSTPISINENNLPNIKLIQFHAHDFDAANTSNSFLTYSLILSNNSRFFQLDPITGILSVGKNISFDYEYQSKYDLILNISDHGKNPKHLETLHSFIVYINDLNDNKPKFQRDSYSFRVLENIPVGTLIGQIKALDLDANTTIHYELTCIDDQDVFEIDLLNGQLRTKALLDYENHSIHRLYVIAKDNDYLHSDRVTITIELIDVNDNTPVIEPLSAVYIPSELLETSQSKIITITTIVAHDRDSYMNGNLTYTIIDGNQHEYFQINYFNGTIYAQSNNLPQGHHRLTIKVCDQNELNPKCSTIIINIKVGEYINKLYYTTSLNSQHLLNKIQQKEYSFEYDTILTREIILVVIISTILTLVFSITMGILIACFCKQKRCQHLNRSSLKKPCELLQSTDADKLLTTISTTNKLTGHHHIEAYDEIKRSAGGGSSEDSCYGSNDLSRSSSSAHGVARPLLTAQHRSSSLSSTSVDYAVPTQRQQSSANNKSATVVLVGIHQSISSVDDNIQQQPNHLKTFHSPAASSSSSNHYNLKKTVQALTRRPIADLQSTYLTYDSIDAPPPPPPPPLASSNMIYPNHSSTSSSSAASSTSREYSI
;
A
#
# COMPACT_ATOMS: atom_id res chain seq x y z
N MET A 1 50.69 -126.85 121.13
CA MET A 1 50.44 -126.75 122.58
C MET A 1 51.61 -126.07 123.29
N TYR A 2 51.97 -124.82 122.93
CA TYR A 2 53.08 -124.08 123.57
C TYR A 2 52.78 -122.57 123.59
N VAL A 3 51.77 -122.18 124.36
CA VAL A 3 51.47 -120.77 124.70
C VAL A 3 52.15 -120.37 126.03
N ILE A 4 52.83 -121.31 126.70
CA ILE A 4 53.31 -121.19 128.08
C ILE A 4 54.85 -121.37 128.15
N GLN A 5 55.60 -120.73 127.24
CA GLN A 5 57.05 -120.60 127.39
C GLN A 5 57.66 -119.30 126.83
N PHE A 6 56.92 -118.51 126.04
CA PHE A 6 57.31 -117.14 125.67
C PHE A 6 57.16 -116.13 126.82
N LEU A 7 56.63 -116.57 127.98
CA LEU A 7 56.25 -115.73 129.12
C LEU A 7 57.12 -115.95 130.38
N LEU A 8 58.26 -116.65 130.27
CA LEU A 8 59.09 -117.03 131.42
C LEU A 8 60.60 -116.74 131.26
N PHE A 9 60.97 -115.75 130.44
CA PHE A 9 62.29 -115.09 130.53
C PHE A 9 62.20 -113.56 130.70
N LEU A 10 61.04 -113.07 131.14
CA LEU A 10 60.87 -111.71 131.67
C LEU A 10 61.28 -111.66 133.15
N PHE A 11 62.58 -111.74 133.43
CA PHE A 11 63.19 -111.22 134.67
C PHE A 11 64.70 -111.02 134.44
N PHE A 12 65.26 -109.93 134.99
CA PHE A 12 66.66 -109.50 134.88
C PHE A 12 67.14 -109.00 133.49
N LEU A 13 66.68 -107.82 133.06
CA LEU A 13 67.44 -106.56 133.26
C LEU A 13 66.63 -105.32 132.76
N LYS A 14 67.13 -104.11 133.03
CA LYS A 14 66.35 -102.85 132.90
C LYS A 14 66.29 -102.29 131.46
N PRO A 15 65.22 -101.56 131.10
CA PRO A 15 65.11 -100.86 129.81
C PRO A 15 65.88 -99.53 129.78
N ILE A 16 66.17 -99.06 128.57
CA ILE A 16 66.55 -97.68 128.25
C ILE A 16 65.59 -97.19 127.16
N TYR A 17 64.96 -96.03 127.38
CA TYR A 17 64.23 -95.27 126.37
C TYR A 17 65.04 -94.00 126.07
N THR A 18 65.18 -93.63 124.80
CA THR A 18 65.52 -92.26 124.37
C THR A 18 64.32 -91.62 123.67
N ALA A 19 64.26 -90.29 123.67
CA ALA A 19 63.14 -89.51 123.13
C ALA A 19 63.65 -88.53 122.05
N ILE A 20 62.79 -88.17 121.10
CA ILE A 20 63.14 -87.24 120.01
C ILE A 20 63.28 -85.82 120.60
N GLN A 21 64.42 -85.18 120.35
CA GLN A 21 64.74 -83.83 120.84
C GLN A 21 64.67 -82.81 119.70
N ARG A 22 63.73 -81.86 119.77
CA ARG A 22 63.67 -80.75 118.81
C ARG A 22 64.83 -79.77 119.04
N LEU A 23 65.42 -79.33 117.94
CA LEU A 23 66.44 -78.30 117.85
C LEU A 23 65.79 -76.91 117.73
N THR A 24 66.54 -75.84 117.94
CA THR A 24 66.01 -74.49 117.72
C THR A 24 65.80 -74.26 116.22
N PRO A 25 64.60 -73.84 115.77
CA PRO A 25 64.36 -73.58 114.37
C PRO A 25 65.21 -72.41 113.87
N ILE A 26 65.48 -72.40 112.57
CA ILE A 26 66.24 -71.36 111.89
C ILE A 26 65.45 -70.79 110.71
N SER A 27 65.87 -69.65 110.19
CA SER A 27 65.40 -69.11 108.92
C SER A 27 66.55 -69.02 107.92
N LEU A 28 66.22 -69.10 106.64
CA LEU A 28 67.17 -69.16 105.54
C LEU A 28 66.61 -68.43 104.32
N ASN A 29 67.38 -67.53 103.72
CA ASN A 29 67.01 -66.92 102.45
C ASN A 29 67.13 -67.98 101.35
N GLU A 30 66.25 -67.98 100.35
CA GLU A 30 66.29 -68.98 99.27
C GLU A 30 67.61 -68.97 98.49
N GLN A 31 68.07 -67.79 98.05
CA GLN A 31 69.33 -67.57 97.35
C GLN A 31 70.60 -67.78 98.23
N SER A 32 70.50 -68.51 99.36
CA SER A 32 71.63 -68.83 100.24
C SER A 32 72.66 -69.76 99.58
N SER A 33 73.93 -69.37 99.65
CA SER A 33 75.03 -70.05 98.93
C SER A 33 75.23 -71.52 99.34
N ILE A 34 75.45 -72.39 98.35
CA ILE A 34 75.85 -73.79 98.57
C ILE A 34 77.12 -73.85 99.44
N GLY A 35 77.16 -74.80 100.38
CA GLY A 35 78.22 -74.95 101.37
C GLY A 35 78.02 -74.14 102.66
N THR A 36 77.06 -73.21 102.71
CA THR A 36 76.77 -72.42 103.92
C THR A 36 76.37 -73.34 105.07
N SER A 37 77.05 -73.20 106.21
CA SER A 37 76.81 -73.95 107.44
C SER A 37 75.59 -73.40 108.20
N ILE A 38 74.44 -74.03 108.03
CA ILE A 38 73.16 -73.59 108.61
C ILE A 38 72.94 -74.06 110.06
N TYR A 39 73.55 -75.17 110.48
CA TYR A 39 73.43 -75.69 111.84
C TYR A 39 74.68 -76.45 112.26
N ASP A 40 74.96 -76.52 113.56
CA ASP A 40 76.16 -77.17 114.10
C ASP A 40 75.86 -77.91 115.41
N LEU A 41 75.78 -79.24 115.33
CA LEU A 41 75.43 -80.11 116.45
C LEU A 41 76.59 -80.39 117.40
N SER A 42 77.82 -80.01 117.04
CA SER A 42 78.98 -80.18 117.94
C SER A 42 78.71 -79.53 119.30
N ARG A 43 78.10 -78.35 119.31
CA ARG A 43 77.72 -77.59 120.52
C ARG A 43 76.75 -78.30 121.46
N VAL A 44 76.04 -79.33 121.00
CA VAL A 44 75.09 -80.12 121.81
C VAL A 44 75.80 -81.31 122.48
N TYR A 45 76.87 -81.84 121.87
CA TYR A 45 77.52 -83.10 122.28
C TYR A 45 78.98 -82.97 122.74
N SER A 46 79.60 -81.78 122.63
CA SER A 46 81.04 -81.54 122.78
C SER A 46 81.66 -81.72 124.18
N SER A 47 80.92 -82.21 125.18
CA SER A 47 81.34 -82.24 126.59
C SER A 47 81.46 -83.64 127.22
N SER A 48 81.26 -84.70 126.45
CA SER A 48 81.42 -86.09 126.92
C SER A 48 82.60 -86.79 126.25
N SER A 49 83.23 -87.75 126.95
CA SER A 49 84.40 -88.51 126.45
C SER A 49 84.05 -89.60 125.42
N ASN A 50 82.94 -89.46 124.70
CA ASN A 50 82.43 -90.40 123.70
C ASN A 50 82.48 -89.78 122.30
N LEU A 51 82.96 -90.54 121.32
CA LEU A 51 82.88 -90.17 119.90
C LEU A 51 81.47 -90.48 119.38
N TYR A 52 80.74 -89.44 118.98
CA TYR A 52 79.46 -89.55 118.28
C TYR A 52 79.66 -89.50 116.77
N LYS A 53 78.76 -90.17 116.03
CA LYS A 53 78.57 -90.00 114.59
C LYS A 53 77.19 -89.42 114.30
N PHE A 54 77.10 -88.62 113.25
CA PHE A 54 75.87 -87.97 112.83
C PHE A 54 75.46 -88.42 111.42
N SER A 55 74.17 -88.53 111.17
CA SER A 55 73.56 -88.76 109.84
C SER A 55 72.13 -88.22 109.82
N PHE A 56 71.51 -88.08 108.66
CA PHE A 56 70.05 -87.93 108.64
C PHE A 56 69.35 -89.24 109.07
N LEU A 57 68.09 -89.15 109.52
CA LEU A 57 67.27 -90.30 109.91
C LEU A 57 66.84 -91.16 108.70
N SER A 58 66.66 -90.51 107.55
CA SER A 58 66.58 -91.17 106.25
C SER A 58 67.11 -90.24 105.16
N ASP A 59 67.95 -90.77 104.26
CA ASP A 59 68.38 -90.06 103.05
C ASP A 59 67.25 -89.93 102.00
N SER A 60 66.08 -90.55 102.25
CA SER A 60 64.92 -90.53 101.34
C SER A 60 63.97 -89.33 101.52
N SER A 61 64.24 -88.41 102.44
CA SER A 61 63.44 -87.17 102.58
C SER A 61 63.81 -86.17 101.48
N PRO A 62 62.84 -85.58 100.76
CA PRO A 62 63.15 -84.57 99.73
C PRO A 62 63.83 -83.33 100.33
N HIS A 63 63.50 -82.95 101.57
CA HIS A 63 64.16 -81.83 102.25
C HIS A 63 65.65 -82.11 102.49
N ASN A 64 66.01 -83.34 102.83
CA ASN A 64 67.41 -83.75 103.05
C ASN A 64 68.23 -83.72 101.74
N SER A 65 67.60 -83.59 100.56
CA SER A 65 68.33 -83.42 99.30
C SER A 65 69.02 -82.05 99.18
N PHE A 66 68.49 -81.02 99.85
CA PHE A 66 69.00 -79.64 99.85
C PHE A 66 70.15 -79.41 100.85
N PHE A 67 70.45 -80.39 101.71
CA PHE A 67 71.44 -80.25 102.76
C PHE A 67 72.41 -81.45 102.80
N ILE A 68 73.51 -81.28 103.54
CA ILE A 68 74.47 -82.34 103.86
C ILE A 68 74.90 -82.19 105.32
N ILE A 69 75.10 -83.31 106.01
CA ILE A 69 75.60 -83.34 107.39
C ILE A 69 76.97 -84.01 107.45
N ASP A 70 77.94 -83.33 108.05
CA ASP A 70 79.25 -83.90 108.31
C ASP A 70 79.16 -84.92 109.45
N SER A 71 79.51 -86.18 109.13
CA SER A 71 79.25 -87.31 110.03
C SER A 71 80.11 -87.39 111.30
N LEU A 72 81.13 -86.53 111.44
CA LEU A 72 82.04 -86.50 112.59
C LEU A 72 81.85 -85.26 113.48
N THR A 73 81.48 -84.14 112.88
CA THR A 73 81.26 -82.85 113.57
C THR A 73 79.78 -82.55 113.81
N GLY A 74 78.87 -83.17 113.07
CA GLY A 74 77.43 -82.89 113.15
C GLY A 74 77.06 -81.54 112.53
N ARG A 75 77.90 -81.01 111.64
CA ARG A 75 77.69 -79.73 110.97
C ARG A 75 76.82 -79.91 109.74
N ILE A 76 75.71 -79.17 109.67
CA ILE A 76 74.75 -79.21 108.56
C ILE A 76 75.00 -78.00 107.65
N SER A 77 75.15 -78.24 106.35
CA SER A 77 75.34 -77.20 105.34
C SER A 77 74.48 -77.40 104.09
N ILE A 78 74.29 -76.33 103.32
CA ILE A 78 73.50 -76.32 102.07
C ILE A 78 74.23 -77.11 100.97
N LYS A 79 73.47 -77.88 100.20
CA LYS A 79 73.95 -78.77 99.11
C LYS A 79 73.44 -78.38 97.72
N ARG A 80 72.24 -77.78 97.62
CA ARG A 80 71.66 -77.17 96.42
C ARG A 80 71.10 -75.80 96.82
N MET A 81 71.14 -74.81 95.92
CA MET A 81 70.40 -73.55 96.13
C MET A 81 68.90 -73.84 96.32
N ILE A 82 68.24 -72.96 97.05
CA ILE A 82 66.83 -73.04 97.37
C ILE A 82 66.12 -71.97 96.53
N ASP A 83 64.93 -72.29 96.08
CA ASP A 83 64.07 -71.45 95.24
C ASP A 83 62.67 -71.64 95.83
N ARG A 84 62.15 -70.60 96.48
CA ARG A 84 60.90 -70.67 97.24
C ARG A 84 59.72 -70.71 96.28
N GLU A 85 59.87 -70.21 95.05
CA GLU A 85 58.86 -70.24 94.02
C GLU A 85 58.74 -71.65 93.42
N GLU A 86 59.87 -72.30 93.07
CA GLU A 86 59.93 -73.72 92.68
C GLU A 86 59.37 -74.63 93.79
N LEU A 87 59.71 -74.35 95.06
CA LEU A 87 59.38 -75.23 96.19
C LEU A 87 57.96 -75.08 96.73
N CYS A 88 57.49 -73.84 96.89
CA CYS A 88 56.28 -73.53 97.66
C CYS A 88 55.09 -73.04 96.81
N GLN A 89 55.25 -72.80 95.50
CA GLN A 89 54.11 -72.57 94.59
C GLN A 89 53.42 -73.85 94.09
N THR A 90 53.64 -75.02 94.72
CA THR A 90 52.77 -76.17 94.45
C THR A 90 51.33 -75.84 94.88
N HIS A 91 50.37 -75.90 93.94
CA HIS A 91 48.98 -75.42 94.05
C HIS A 91 48.14 -75.95 95.24
N ILE A 92 48.71 -76.78 96.11
CA ILE A 92 48.05 -77.45 97.24
C ILE A 92 48.30 -76.72 98.57
N CYS A 93 49.34 -75.86 98.68
CA CYS A 93 49.43 -74.93 99.80
C CYS A 93 49.88 -73.53 99.37
N ASN A 94 48.97 -72.55 99.46
CA ASN A 94 49.31 -71.13 99.45
C ASN A 94 49.88 -70.75 100.84
N CYS A 95 51.06 -71.32 101.14
CA CYS A 95 51.60 -71.44 102.48
C CYS A 95 52.31 -70.14 102.92
N GLU A 96 51.66 -69.38 103.83
CA GLU A 96 52.18 -68.17 104.50
C GLU A 96 53.56 -68.38 105.18
N ARG A 97 54.00 -69.64 105.37
CA ARG A 97 55.36 -70.00 105.77
C ARG A 97 55.83 -71.21 104.97
N CYS A 98 56.87 -71.02 104.16
CA CYS A 98 57.57 -72.10 103.48
C CYS A 98 58.57 -72.72 104.48
N ILE A 99 58.37 -73.97 104.92
CA ILE A 99 59.18 -74.60 106.00
C ILE A 99 59.67 -76.00 105.59
N LEU A 100 60.97 -76.25 105.74
CA LEU A 100 61.64 -77.53 105.53
C LEU A 100 62.07 -78.14 106.88
N THR A 101 61.53 -79.31 107.24
CA THR A 101 61.97 -80.08 108.43
C THR A 101 63.01 -81.13 108.06
N LEU A 102 64.11 -81.20 108.84
CA LEU A 102 65.16 -82.22 108.77
C LEU A 102 65.17 -83.08 110.03
N GLU A 103 65.26 -84.41 109.88
CA GLU A 103 65.40 -85.35 111.00
C GLU A 103 66.78 -86.03 110.97
N ILE A 104 67.45 -86.05 112.13
CA ILE A 104 68.89 -86.32 112.27
C ILE A 104 69.12 -87.35 113.39
N ILE A 105 70.08 -88.25 113.21
CA ILE A 105 70.55 -89.20 114.24
C ILE A 105 71.88 -88.71 114.81
N ALA A 106 72.06 -88.81 116.13
CA ALA A 106 73.36 -88.78 116.80
C ALA A 106 73.60 -90.13 117.50
N SER A 107 74.69 -90.82 117.16
CA SER A 107 74.94 -92.21 117.59
C SER A 107 76.35 -92.40 118.17
N SER A 108 76.45 -92.99 119.37
CA SER A 108 77.71 -93.42 119.98
C SER A 108 77.55 -94.80 120.64
N GLN A 109 77.46 -94.87 121.98
CA GLN A 109 76.99 -96.05 122.73
C GLN A 109 75.47 -96.00 122.95
N THR A 110 74.86 -94.83 122.78
CA THR A 110 73.40 -94.60 122.72
C THR A 110 73.03 -93.97 121.38
N ILE A 111 71.73 -93.97 121.04
CA ILE A 111 71.20 -93.33 119.84
C ILE A 111 70.15 -92.31 120.26
N ASP A 112 70.39 -91.06 119.84
CA ASP A 112 69.47 -89.94 119.99
C ASP A 112 68.95 -89.53 118.59
N ILE A 113 67.72 -89.01 118.54
CA ILE A 113 67.08 -88.53 117.31
C ILE A 113 66.69 -87.07 117.52
N LEU A 114 67.04 -86.23 116.54
CA LEU A 114 66.90 -84.78 116.57
C LEU A 114 66.03 -84.31 115.38
N SER A 115 65.38 -83.16 115.52
CA SER A 115 64.55 -82.57 114.46
C SER A 115 64.75 -81.05 114.39
N LEU A 116 64.99 -80.52 113.19
CA LEU A 116 65.28 -79.11 112.90
C LEU A 116 64.29 -78.58 111.85
N ASP A 117 63.56 -77.51 112.18
CA ASP A 117 62.68 -76.80 111.25
C ASP A 117 63.41 -75.56 110.66
N ILE A 118 63.34 -75.37 109.33
CA ILE A 118 64.01 -74.31 108.57
C ILE A 118 62.96 -73.50 107.80
N THR A 119 62.79 -72.22 108.09
CA THR A 119 61.84 -71.35 107.37
C THR A 119 62.53 -70.65 106.20
N ILE A 120 61.98 -70.76 104.99
CA ILE A 120 62.51 -70.08 103.80
C ILE A 120 61.90 -68.67 103.71
N ILE A 121 62.76 -67.66 103.55
CA ILE A 121 62.40 -66.25 103.42
C ILE A 121 62.38 -65.86 101.93
N ASN A 122 61.27 -65.23 101.50
CA ASN A 122 61.05 -64.66 100.16
C ASN A 122 62.04 -63.52 99.87
N ILE A 123 62.58 -63.49 98.66
CA ILE A 123 63.26 -62.34 98.05
C ILE A 123 62.38 -61.84 96.90
N ASN A 124 62.29 -60.52 96.67
CA ASN A 124 61.71 -60.01 95.43
C ASN A 124 62.73 -60.24 94.30
N ASP A 125 62.42 -61.14 93.37
CA ASP A 125 63.22 -61.37 92.16
C ASP A 125 62.39 -61.59 90.87
N ASN A 126 61.06 -61.54 90.98
CA ASN A 126 60.13 -61.49 89.86
C ASN A 126 59.55 -60.08 89.71
N GLN A 127 59.26 -59.69 88.47
CA GLN A 127 58.71 -58.38 88.13
C GLN A 127 57.23 -58.46 87.70
N PRO A 128 56.46 -57.37 87.77
CA PRO A 128 55.06 -57.38 87.39
C PRO A 128 54.95 -57.48 85.88
N ILE A 129 54.10 -58.38 85.38
CA ILE A 129 53.93 -58.61 83.94
C ILE A 129 52.47 -58.38 83.54
N PHE A 130 52.27 -57.52 82.53
CA PHE A 130 50.98 -57.39 81.83
C PHE A 130 50.83 -58.49 80.77
N PRO A 131 49.61 -59.02 80.52
CA PRO A 131 49.38 -60.09 79.55
C PRO A 131 49.48 -59.63 78.08
N VAL A 132 49.60 -58.33 77.82
CA VAL A 132 49.82 -57.72 76.50
C VAL A 132 50.76 -56.52 76.64
N THR A 133 51.52 -56.19 75.59
CA THR A 133 52.42 -55.02 75.57
C THR A 133 51.72 -53.72 75.14
N THR A 134 50.64 -53.84 74.37
CA THR A 134 49.81 -52.72 73.90
C THR A 134 48.33 -53.10 74.03
N PHE A 135 47.49 -52.17 74.46
CA PHE A 135 46.04 -52.33 74.52
C PHE A 135 45.34 -51.09 73.95
N HIS A 136 44.46 -51.32 72.98
CA HIS A 136 43.75 -50.24 72.28
C HIS A 136 42.41 -49.97 72.94
N ILE A 137 42.13 -48.71 73.26
CA ILE A 137 40.84 -48.26 73.78
C ILE A 137 40.20 -47.36 72.71
N ARG A 138 38.86 -47.44 72.60
CA ARG A 138 38.07 -46.50 71.80
C ARG A 138 37.03 -45.86 72.70
N LEU A 139 37.00 -44.52 72.71
CA LEU A 139 36.01 -43.71 73.43
C LEU A 139 35.36 -42.77 72.44
N SER A 140 34.04 -42.58 72.53
CA SER A 140 33.38 -41.49 71.81
C SER A 140 33.69 -40.17 72.51
N GLU A 141 33.80 -39.04 71.82
CA GLU A 141 34.12 -37.79 72.53
C GLU A 141 33.02 -37.31 73.48
N ASN A 142 31.77 -37.55 73.10
CA ASN A 142 30.58 -37.37 73.95
C ASN A 142 30.45 -38.39 75.10
N THR A 143 31.54 -39.08 75.49
CA THR A 143 31.57 -39.98 76.66
C THR A 143 31.52 -39.15 77.96
N ASP A 144 30.54 -39.43 78.81
CA ASP A 144 30.38 -38.77 80.12
C ASP A 144 31.62 -38.86 81.02
N ILE A 145 31.94 -37.76 81.70
CA ILE A 145 32.96 -37.71 82.75
C ILE A 145 32.63 -38.74 83.85
N GLY A 146 33.64 -39.50 84.25
CA GLY A 146 33.52 -40.56 85.26
C GLY A 146 33.35 -41.97 84.66
N TYR A 147 33.08 -42.09 83.35
CA TYR A 147 33.11 -43.35 82.61
C TYR A 147 34.42 -44.10 82.84
N ILE A 148 34.36 -45.43 82.88
CA ILE A 148 35.52 -46.30 83.14
C ILE A 148 35.62 -47.38 82.05
N SER A 149 36.70 -47.36 81.28
CA SER A 149 37.05 -48.43 80.33
C SER A 149 37.94 -49.47 80.99
N SER A 150 37.61 -50.76 80.91
CA SER A 150 38.39 -51.82 81.55
C SER A 150 39.53 -52.35 80.66
N PHE A 151 40.72 -52.49 81.26
CA PHE A 151 41.90 -53.08 80.63
C PHE A 151 42.59 -54.08 81.57
N PRO A 152 43.50 -54.95 81.09
CA PRO A 152 44.14 -55.96 81.93
C PRO A 152 45.07 -55.34 82.99
N SER A 153 45.09 -55.92 84.20
CA SER A 153 46.13 -55.58 85.19
C SER A 153 47.44 -56.32 84.88
N ALA A 154 48.51 -55.96 85.60
CA ALA A 154 49.67 -56.82 85.72
C ALA A 154 49.41 -57.95 86.74
N THR A 155 50.28 -58.95 86.73
CA THR A 155 50.37 -60.02 87.72
C THR A 155 51.82 -60.23 88.12
N ASP A 156 52.05 -60.55 89.38
CA ASP A 156 53.35 -60.90 89.94
C ASP A 156 53.37 -62.36 90.42
N LEU A 157 54.57 -62.90 90.66
CA LEU A 157 54.80 -64.22 91.25
C LEU A 157 55.24 -64.15 92.72
N ASP A 158 55.80 -63.03 93.17
CA ASP A 158 56.35 -62.90 94.52
C ASP A 158 55.26 -62.71 95.59
N TYR A 159 55.52 -63.16 96.82
CA TYR A 159 54.48 -63.31 97.84
C TYR A 159 54.35 -62.10 98.78
N GLN A 160 53.14 -61.55 98.84
CA GLN A 160 52.71 -60.34 99.56
C GLN A 160 53.07 -58.99 98.91
N ASP A 161 53.77 -58.98 97.78
CA ASP A 161 54.07 -57.73 97.08
C ASP A 161 52.81 -57.10 96.45
N SER A 162 52.66 -55.79 96.65
CA SER A 162 51.44 -55.04 96.31
C SER A 162 51.67 -54.14 95.10
N ILE A 163 51.28 -54.62 93.92
CA ILE A 163 51.49 -53.89 92.66
C ILE A 163 50.81 -52.51 92.68
N GLU A 164 51.60 -51.44 92.72
CA GLU A 164 51.17 -50.07 92.49
C GLU A 164 51.12 -49.78 90.98
N TYR A 165 50.14 -48.99 90.54
CA TYR A 165 49.93 -48.63 89.14
C TYR A 165 49.93 -47.12 88.94
N ARG A 166 50.75 -46.62 87.99
CA ARG A 166 50.83 -45.20 87.63
C ARG A 166 50.82 -44.98 86.12
N ILE A 167 50.25 -43.86 85.69
CA ILE A 167 50.35 -43.38 84.31
C ILE A 167 51.71 -42.70 84.13
N ILE A 168 52.31 -42.85 82.95
CA ILE A 168 53.50 -42.12 82.47
C ILE A 168 53.19 -41.65 81.03
N SER A 169 53.65 -40.45 80.66
CA SER A 169 53.49 -39.97 79.28
C SER A 169 54.31 -40.83 78.30
N PHE A 170 53.75 -41.11 77.12
CA PHE A 170 54.45 -41.93 76.10
C PHE A 170 55.70 -41.25 75.53
N ASN A 171 55.74 -39.91 75.56
CA ASN A 171 56.91 -39.08 75.24
C ASN A 171 57.48 -38.49 76.53
N GLU A 172 58.80 -38.16 76.54
CA GLU A 172 59.47 -37.50 77.67
C GLU A 172 58.97 -36.08 77.98
N SER A 173 58.17 -35.50 77.08
CA SER A 173 57.38 -34.30 77.38
C SER A 173 56.25 -34.64 78.35
N ASN A 174 56.25 -34.01 79.54
CA ASN A 174 55.14 -34.08 80.51
C ASN A 174 53.83 -33.53 79.91
N ASP A 175 53.10 -34.40 79.23
CA ASP A 175 51.78 -34.14 78.64
C ASP A 175 50.73 -34.08 79.75
N GLN A 176 50.66 -32.94 80.44
CA GLN A 176 49.80 -32.75 81.62
C GLN A 176 48.32 -33.02 81.31
N ASP A 177 47.89 -32.80 80.07
CA ASP A 177 46.54 -33.06 79.60
C ASP A 177 46.13 -34.54 79.73
N ILE A 178 47.07 -35.49 79.58
CA ILE A 178 46.82 -36.93 79.87
C ILE A 178 46.41 -37.13 81.33
N PHE A 179 47.12 -36.50 82.26
CA PHE A 179 46.92 -36.66 83.71
C PHE A 179 45.70 -35.88 84.23
N GLU A 180 45.27 -34.83 83.52
CA GLU A 180 43.99 -34.17 83.76
C GLU A 180 42.80 -34.95 83.19
N THR A 181 43.00 -35.66 82.07
CA THR A 181 41.93 -36.34 81.32
C THR A 181 41.67 -37.76 81.81
N PHE A 182 42.70 -38.49 82.26
CA PHE A 182 42.59 -39.90 82.61
C PHE A 182 43.19 -40.24 83.97
N SER A 183 42.58 -41.21 84.66
CA SER A 183 43.10 -41.77 85.92
C SER A 183 42.94 -43.29 85.95
N ILE A 184 43.85 -43.98 86.65
CA ILE A 184 43.73 -45.42 86.90
C ILE A 184 42.83 -45.62 88.14
N VAL A 185 41.90 -46.56 88.02
CA VAL A 185 41.04 -47.04 89.10
C VAL A 185 41.25 -48.55 89.23
N ASN A 186 41.60 -49.02 90.43
CA ASN A 186 41.67 -50.45 90.71
C ASN A 186 40.25 -51.03 90.75
N LEU A 187 39.95 -52.05 89.93
CA LEU A 187 38.64 -52.68 89.90
C LEU A 187 38.60 -53.85 90.89
N HIS A 188 37.49 -54.02 91.60
CA HIS A 188 37.33 -55.14 92.53
C HIS A 188 37.22 -56.53 91.84
N THR A 189 37.31 -56.58 90.50
CA THR A 189 37.49 -57.81 89.72
C THR A 189 38.97 -58.20 89.67
N LYS A 190 39.29 -59.45 90.03
CA LYS A 190 40.66 -59.96 89.90
C LYS A 190 41.15 -59.81 88.45
N ASN A 191 42.38 -59.32 88.31
CA ASN A 191 43.14 -59.21 87.06
C ASN A 191 42.70 -58.08 86.10
N GLN A 192 42.00 -57.04 86.57
CA GLN A 192 41.58 -55.90 85.74
C GLN A 192 41.83 -54.53 86.39
N LEU A 193 42.08 -53.53 85.55
CA LEU A 193 42.12 -52.12 85.89
C LEU A 193 41.07 -51.35 85.10
N GLY A 194 40.67 -50.19 85.61
CA GLY A 194 39.80 -49.24 84.94
C GLY A 194 40.56 -47.97 84.59
N LEU A 195 40.44 -47.51 83.35
CA LEU A 195 40.82 -46.15 82.97
C LEU A 195 39.58 -45.26 83.09
N ARG A 196 39.56 -44.38 84.09
CA ARG A 196 38.49 -43.41 84.31
C ARG A 196 38.76 -42.12 83.55
N LEU A 197 37.76 -41.67 82.79
CA LEU A 197 37.72 -40.34 82.19
C LEU A 197 37.38 -39.28 83.26
N LEU A 198 38.12 -38.16 83.27
CA LEU A 198 38.00 -37.06 84.26
C LEU A 198 37.63 -35.69 83.63
N LYS A 199 37.79 -35.55 82.33
CA LYS A 199 37.65 -34.33 81.54
C LYS A 199 36.84 -34.68 80.28
N THR A 200 36.11 -33.72 79.70
CA THR A 200 35.47 -33.94 78.39
C THR A 200 36.53 -34.17 77.31
N LEU A 201 36.20 -34.99 76.33
CA LEU A 201 37.00 -35.21 75.12
C LEU A 201 36.54 -34.23 74.03
N ASP A 202 37.38 -34.09 72.99
CA ASP A 202 37.30 -33.08 71.93
C ASP A 202 38.23 -33.58 70.80
N ARG A 203 37.66 -34.23 69.78
CA ARG A 203 38.39 -34.98 68.75
C ARG A 203 39.05 -34.05 67.73
N GLU A 204 38.38 -32.95 67.37
CA GLU A 204 38.87 -31.93 66.42
C GLU A 204 40.17 -31.31 66.92
N LYS A 205 40.30 -31.18 68.25
CA LYS A 205 41.53 -30.78 68.91
C LYS A 205 42.49 -31.94 69.17
N ARG A 206 41.99 -33.13 69.57
CA ARG A 206 42.84 -34.28 69.93
C ARG A 206 42.16 -35.65 69.77
N ASN A 207 42.27 -36.20 68.56
CA ASN A 207 41.76 -37.55 68.23
C ASN A 207 42.52 -38.75 68.84
N LEU A 208 43.69 -38.55 69.48
CA LEU A 208 44.55 -39.66 69.92
C LEU A 208 45.33 -39.34 71.23
N TYR A 209 45.28 -40.28 72.16
CA TYR A 209 46.08 -40.27 73.40
C TYR A 209 46.92 -41.54 73.52
N LYS A 210 48.21 -41.39 73.85
CA LYS A 210 49.15 -42.49 74.08
C LYS A 210 49.82 -42.31 75.42
N MET A 211 49.75 -43.34 76.27
CA MET A 211 50.32 -43.32 77.62
C MET A 211 50.81 -44.70 78.02
N ILE A 212 51.83 -44.74 78.87
CA ILE A 212 52.37 -45.98 79.43
C ILE A 212 51.77 -46.15 80.82
N ILE A 213 51.19 -47.31 81.09
CA ILE A 213 50.82 -47.73 82.44
C ILE A 213 52.00 -48.52 82.99
N LEU A 214 52.61 -48.00 84.06
CA LEU A 214 53.64 -48.70 84.80
C LEU A 214 53.02 -49.43 85.99
N ALA A 215 53.37 -50.70 86.13
CA ALA A 215 53.16 -51.52 87.31
C ALA A 215 54.47 -51.62 88.10
N SER A 216 54.44 -51.61 89.43
CA SER A 216 55.64 -51.80 90.27
C SER A 216 55.29 -52.50 91.58
N ASP A 217 56.09 -53.49 91.97
CA ASP A 217 56.02 -54.22 93.25
C ASP A 217 56.56 -53.38 94.44
N SER A 218 57.74 -52.77 94.25
CA SER A 218 58.45 -51.76 95.05
C SER A 218 59.85 -51.50 94.48
N GLU A 219 60.47 -52.49 93.82
CA GLU A 219 61.84 -52.42 93.27
C GLU A 219 61.89 -52.70 91.74
N LEU A 220 61.05 -53.60 91.22
CA LEU A 220 60.95 -53.92 89.80
C LEU A 220 59.69 -53.32 89.15
N THR A 221 59.61 -53.37 87.80
CA THR A 221 58.55 -52.67 87.06
C THR A 221 58.11 -53.37 85.76
N GLY A 222 56.79 -53.38 85.52
CA GLY A 222 56.13 -53.81 84.29
C GLY A 222 55.53 -52.64 83.51
N GLN A 223 55.36 -52.78 82.19
CA GLN A 223 54.87 -51.70 81.31
C GLN A 223 53.77 -52.17 80.35
N LEU A 224 52.77 -51.31 80.12
CA LEU A 224 51.72 -51.50 79.11
C LEU A 224 51.49 -50.18 78.36
N LEU A 225 51.52 -50.18 77.03
CA LEU A 225 51.10 -49.05 76.21
C LEU A 225 49.56 -49.03 76.05
N LEU A 226 48.90 -47.99 76.54
CA LEU A 226 47.52 -47.67 76.15
C LEU A 226 47.51 -46.73 74.95
N ASP A 227 46.74 -47.10 73.95
CA ASP A 227 46.55 -46.38 72.69
C ASP A 227 45.06 -46.07 72.53
N ILE A 228 44.65 -44.85 72.89
CA ILE A 228 43.25 -44.45 73.03
C ILE A 228 42.86 -43.58 71.83
N HIS A 229 42.03 -44.14 70.96
CA HIS A 229 41.48 -43.45 69.80
C HIS A 229 40.15 -42.83 70.20
N ILE A 230 39.99 -41.54 69.93
CA ILE A 230 38.72 -40.84 70.12
C ILE A 230 37.89 -41.04 68.85
N LEU A 231 36.63 -41.42 69.02
CA LEU A 231 35.66 -41.61 67.95
C LEU A 231 34.78 -40.37 67.82
N ASP A 232 34.61 -39.99 66.57
CA ASP A 232 33.87 -38.84 66.08
C ASP A 232 32.37 -38.87 66.43
N SER A 233 31.85 -37.72 66.83
CA SER A 233 30.43 -37.42 67.03
C SER A 233 30.01 -36.24 66.16
N ASN A 234 28.75 -36.21 65.71
CA ASN A 234 28.22 -35.12 64.88
C ASN A 234 27.83 -33.94 65.79
N ASP A 235 28.82 -33.19 66.30
CA ASP A 235 28.62 -32.12 67.29
C ASP A 235 29.15 -30.73 66.87
N ASN A 236 29.91 -30.65 65.77
CA ASN A 236 30.04 -29.41 65.02
C ASN A 236 28.77 -29.17 64.17
N VAL A 237 28.75 -28.04 63.45
CA VAL A 237 27.63 -27.62 62.60
C VAL A 237 28.19 -27.03 61.31
N PRO A 238 27.67 -27.41 60.13
CA PRO A 238 28.23 -26.93 58.87
C PRO A 238 28.19 -25.41 58.77
N LYS A 239 29.24 -24.79 58.25
CA LYS A 239 29.34 -23.34 58.17
C LYS A 239 29.72 -22.87 56.78
N PHE A 240 28.83 -22.09 56.16
CA PHE A 240 29.12 -21.37 54.92
C PHE A 240 30.21 -20.31 55.13
N GLU A 241 31.05 -20.10 54.11
CA GLU A 241 32.07 -19.04 54.12
C GLU A 241 31.44 -17.63 54.25
N HIS A 242 30.24 -17.45 53.67
CA HIS A 242 29.52 -16.17 53.63
C HIS A 242 28.04 -16.38 54.02
N GLU A 243 27.49 -15.47 54.82
CA GLU A 243 26.06 -15.44 55.17
C GLU A 243 25.16 -15.03 53.99
N HIS A 244 25.73 -14.22 53.08
CA HIS A 244 25.07 -13.67 51.90
C HIS A 244 26.04 -13.70 50.72
N TYR A 245 25.63 -14.31 49.61
CA TYR A 245 26.33 -14.28 48.32
C TYR A 245 25.60 -13.33 47.38
N TYR A 246 26.35 -12.49 46.68
CA TYR A 246 25.84 -11.51 45.72
C TYR A 246 26.62 -11.57 44.41
N ILE A 247 25.91 -11.66 43.29
CA ILE A 247 26.50 -11.66 41.94
C ILE A 247 25.57 -10.91 40.96
N LYS A 248 26.17 -10.38 39.89
CA LYS A 248 25.47 -9.81 38.74
C LYS A 248 25.66 -10.69 37.51
N LEU A 249 24.60 -10.95 36.77
CA LEU A 249 24.59 -11.92 35.67
C LEU A 249 23.84 -11.36 34.46
N GLN A 250 24.46 -11.35 33.27
CA GLN A 250 23.76 -10.91 32.05
C GLN A 250 22.70 -11.93 31.66
N GLU A 251 21.53 -11.50 31.18
CA GLU A 251 20.46 -12.43 30.87
C GLU A 251 20.80 -13.40 29.73
N ASN A 252 21.55 -12.92 28.74
CA ASN A 252 22.08 -13.70 27.62
C ASN A 252 23.20 -14.69 28.01
N THR A 253 23.44 -14.91 29.31
CA THR A 253 24.39 -15.92 29.80
C THR A 253 23.99 -17.30 29.27
N PRO A 254 24.91 -18.06 28.63
CA PRO A 254 24.58 -19.38 28.10
C PRO A 254 24.15 -20.38 29.19
N ILE A 255 23.10 -21.16 28.89
CA ILE A 255 22.73 -22.34 29.68
C ILE A 255 23.95 -23.27 29.81
N GLY A 256 24.15 -23.81 31.02
CA GLY A 256 25.29 -24.65 31.37
C GLY A 256 26.42 -23.90 32.05
N THR A 257 26.40 -22.56 32.10
CA THR A 257 27.40 -21.74 32.80
C THR A 257 27.38 -22.01 34.31
N ASP A 258 28.55 -22.28 34.89
CA ASP A 258 28.76 -22.31 36.35
C ASP A 258 28.89 -20.87 36.86
N ILE A 259 27.90 -20.40 37.61
CA ILE A 259 27.75 -18.98 37.95
C ILE A 259 28.27 -18.62 39.34
N LEU A 260 28.22 -19.56 40.29
CA LEU A 260 28.63 -19.33 41.68
C LEU A 260 29.06 -20.65 42.31
N HIS A 261 30.16 -20.65 43.06
CA HIS A 261 30.56 -21.78 43.90
C HIS A 261 30.25 -21.42 45.36
N ILE A 262 29.33 -22.15 45.99
CA ILE A 262 28.99 -21.96 47.39
C ILE A 262 29.67 -23.05 48.20
N HIS A 263 30.51 -22.64 49.13
CA HIS A 263 31.25 -23.55 50.00
C HIS A 263 30.79 -23.40 51.45
N ALA A 264 30.60 -24.54 52.10
CA ALA A 264 30.51 -24.68 53.54
C ALA A 264 31.52 -25.74 53.99
N TYR A 265 32.02 -25.57 55.21
CA TYR A 265 32.96 -26.49 55.86
C TYR A 265 32.39 -26.97 57.19
N ASP A 266 32.81 -28.16 57.61
CA ASP A 266 32.55 -28.75 58.91
C ASP A 266 33.86 -29.40 59.41
N ASN A 267 34.01 -29.57 60.73
CA ASN A 267 35.24 -30.02 61.36
C ASN A 267 35.23 -31.52 61.74
N ASP A 268 34.06 -32.17 61.78
CA ASP A 268 33.87 -33.58 62.19
C ASP A 268 34.55 -34.58 61.20
N GLU A 269 34.22 -35.88 61.24
CA GLU A 269 34.85 -36.89 60.39
C GLU A 269 33.87 -37.60 59.44
N GLY A 270 34.34 -37.87 58.21
CA GLY A 270 33.64 -38.71 57.26
C GLY A 270 32.24 -38.17 56.91
N LEU A 271 31.19 -38.90 57.27
CA LEU A 271 29.81 -38.51 56.95
C LEU A 271 29.32 -37.29 57.73
N ASN A 272 29.84 -37.08 58.94
CA ASN A 272 29.54 -35.93 59.79
C ASN A 272 30.11 -34.66 59.13
N SER A 273 31.34 -34.73 58.59
CA SER A 273 31.92 -33.63 57.79
C SER A 273 31.31 -33.44 56.38
N LEU A 274 30.58 -34.41 55.85
CA LEU A 274 30.22 -34.44 54.43
C LEU A 274 28.93 -33.66 54.16
N ILE A 275 29.07 -32.46 53.61
CA ILE A 275 27.94 -31.54 53.36
C ILE A 275 27.28 -31.81 52.00
N ASN A 276 25.96 -31.96 52.01
CA ASN A 276 25.09 -31.93 50.83
C ASN A 276 24.39 -30.56 50.71
N TYR A 277 24.43 -29.98 49.50
CA TYR A 277 23.88 -28.67 49.17
C TYR A 277 22.52 -28.77 48.45
N THR A 278 21.56 -27.91 48.82
CA THR A 278 20.24 -27.85 48.15
C THR A 278 19.71 -26.41 48.07
N ILE A 279 19.18 -26.01 46.92
CA ILE A 279 18.47 -24.73 46.76
C ILE A 279 17.09 -24.81 47.43
N ILE A 280 16.76 -23.79 48.21
CA ILE A 280 15.46 -23.56 48.84
C ILE A 280 14.87 -22.29 48.24
N THR A 281 13.86 -22.47 47.38
CA THR A 281 13.15 -21.42 46.66
C THR A 281 11.64 -21.64 46.78
N ASN A 282 10.86 -20.56 46.65
CA ASN A 282 9.39 -20.63 46.65
C ASN A 282 8.83 -21.03 45.27
N ASN A 283 9.65 -20.93 44.22
CA ASN A 283 9.27 -21.32 42.86
C ASN A 283 9.44 -22.83 42.67
N PRO A 284 8.62 -23.50 41.83
CA PRO A 284 8.81 -24.91 41.54
C PRO A 284 10.16 -25.11 40.84
N LEU A 285 10.99 -26.03 41.34
CA LEU A 285 12.37 -26.26 40.86
C LEU A 285 12.45 -26.55 39.35
N SER A 286 11.38 -27.11 38.75
CA SER A 286 11.28 -27.36 37.31
C SER A 286 11.08 -26.12 36.43
N LEU A 287 10.96 -24.93 37.03
CA LEU A 287 10.88 -23.62 36.37
C LEU A 287 11.87 -22.61 36.99
N PHE A 288 12.75 -23.06 37.90
CA PHE A 288 13.71 -22.19 38.55
C PHE A 288 15.03 -22.22 37.75
N PRO A 289 15.59 -21.08 37.30
CA PRO A 289 16.67 -21.08 36.32
C PRO A 289 18.02 -21.60 36.84
N PHE A 290 18.15 -21.91 38.12
CA PHE A 290 19.41 -22.34 38.74
C PHE A 290 19.32 -23.73 39.39
N GLU A 291 20.25 -24.60 39.04
CA GLU A 291 20.49 -25.89 39.72
C GLU A 291 21.73 -25.76 40.60
N ILE A 292 21.78 -26.49 41.73
CA ILE A 292 23.00 -26.63 42.54
C ILE A 292 23.49 -28.08 42.52
N ASN A 293 24.78 -28.28 42.30
CA ASN A 293 25.40 -29.58 42.46
C ASN A 293 25.41 -29.96 43.94
N ILE A 294 24.75 -31.08 44.27
CA ILE A 294 24.54 -31.52 45.65
C ILE A 294 25.84 -31.79 46.43
N THR A 295 26.95 -32.19 45.77
CA THR A 295 28.23 -32.47 46.47
C THR A 295 29.29 -31.38 46.31
N THR A 296 29.23 -30.55 45.27
CA THR A 296 30.24 -29.49 45.03
C THR A 296 29.77 -28.07 45.31
N GLY A 297 28.48 -27.85 45.59
CA GLY A 297 27.94 -26.51 45.88
C GLY A 297 28.02 -25.52 44.70
N ILE A 298 28.41 -25.98 43.51
CA ILE A 298 28.41 -25.18 42.29
C ILE A 298 26.96 -24.97 41.84
N ILE A 299 26.56 -23.71 41.70
CA ILE A 299 25.31 -23.29 41.07
C ILE A 299 25.55 -23.10 39.57
N LYS A 300 24.68 -23.70 38.76
CA LYS A 300 24.69 -23.68 37.30
C LYS A 300 23.39 -23.11 36.76
N LEU A 301 23.49 -22.30 35.69
CA LEU A 301 22.32 -21.82 34.95
C LEU A 301 21.75 -22.94 34.06
N ILE A 302 20.46 -23.28 34.21
CA ILE A 302 19.79 -24.38 33.49
C ILE A 302 18.64 -23.94 32.57
N HIS A 303 18.15 -22.70 32.71
CA HIS A 303 17.19 -22.08 31.80
C HIS A 303 17.72 -20.74 31.30
N LEU A 304 17.12 -20.19 30.25
CA LEU A 304 17.39 -18.79 29.85
C LEU A 304 16.87 -17.84 30.94
N LEU A 305 17.47 -16.67 30.99
CA LEU A 305 17.04 -15.54 31.79
C LEU A 305 16.36 -14.53 30.86
N ASP A 306 15.55 -13.65 31.44
CA ASP A 306 14.70 -12.67 30.77
C ASP A 306 14.52 -11.53 31.78
N TYR A 307 15.20 -10.41 31.56
CA TYR A 307 15.25 -9.27 32.49
C TYR A 307 13.89 -8.56 32.57
N GLU A 308 13.21 -8.41 31.43
CA GLU A 308 11.85 -7.89 31.29
C GLU A 308 10.81 -8.71 32.08
N GLN A 309 11.06 -10.01 32.27
CA GLN A 309 10.23 -10.88 33.10
C GLN A 309 10.64 -10.87 34.59
N GLU A 310 11.93 -10.97 34.93
CA GLU A 310 12.41 -11.06 36.32
C GLU A 310 13.84 -10.51 36.52
N THR A 311 13.92 -9.24 36.94
CA THR A 311 15.20 -8.52 37.13
C THR A 311 16.12 -9.03 38.25
N ASN A 312 15.64 -9.83 39.22
CA ASN A 312 16.51 -10.50 40.19
C ASN A 312 15.95 -11.81 40.76
N TYR A 313 16.86 -12.62 41.29
CA TYR A 313 16.52 -13.87 41.99
C TYR A 313 17.15 -13.88 43.38
N ARG A 314 16.31 -14.00 44.41
CA ARG A 314 16.73 -14.19 45.80
C ARG A 314 16.21 -15.51 46.34
N PHE A 315 17.12 -16.37 46.80
CA PHE A 315 16.82 -17.69 47.32
C PHE A 315 17.80 -18.05 48.44
N ASN A 316 17.47 -19.07 49.23
CA ASN A 316 18.39 -19.59 50.25
C ASN A 316 19.02 -20.88 49.75
N VAL A 317 20.28 -21.12 50.08
CA VAL A 317 20.95 -22.42 49.88
C VAL A 317 21.13 -23.07 51.24
N ARG A 318 20.65 -24.31 51.34
CA ARG A 318 20.71 -25.14 52.53
C ARG A 318 21.88 -26.12 52.41
N GLY A 319 22.82 -26.01 53.34
CA GLY A 319 23.85 -27.00 53.59
C GLY A 319 23.36 -27.93 54.70
N ARG A 320 23.63 -29.22 54.57
CA ARG A 320 23.35 -30.22 55.59
C ARG A 320 24.43 -31.28 55.56
N ASP A 321 24.96 -31.66 56.71
CA ASP A 321 25.82 -32.84 56.83
C ASP A 321 25.06 -34.15 56.54
N ASN A 322 25.77 -35.27 56.59
CA ASN A 322 25.22 -36.62 56.43
C ASN A 322 25.38 -37.49 57.69
N GLY A 323 25.63 -36.88 58.86
CA GLY A 323 25.81 -37.57 60.13
C GLY A 323 24.50 -38.01 60.79
N PRO A 324 24.59 -38.70 61.95
CA PRO A 324 23.46 -38.87 62.86
C PRO A 324 22.91 -37.50 63.29
N ASP A 325 21.58 -37.36 63.36
CA ASP A 325 20.89 -36.11 63.73
C ASP A 325 21.19 -34.86 62.86
N ALA A 326 21.74 -35.09 61.66
CA ALA A 326 22.22 -34.09 60.68
C ALA A 326 21.45 -32.75 60.59
N ILE A 327 22.20 -31.67 60.82
CA ILE A 327 21.79 -30.29 61.08
C ILE A 327 21.74 -29.49 59.77
N ASN A 328 20.77 -28.58 59.65
CA ASN A 328 20.52 -27.82 58.42
C ASN A 328 20.89 -26.35 58.65
N VAL A 329 21.87 -25.84 57.89
CA VAL A 329 22.26 -24.42 57.87
C VAL A 329 21.89 -23.76 56.55
N TYR A 330 21.82 -22.43 56.55
CA TYR A 330 21.34 -21.65 55.41
C TYR A 330 22.23 -20.44 55.14
N THR A 331 22.47 -20.16 53.86
CA THR A 331 23.03 -18.90 53.36
C THR A 331 22.07 -18.30 52.34
N GLN A 332 22.07 -16.98 52.17
CA GLN A 332 21.25 -16.32 51.15
C GLN A 332 22.06 -16.09 49.87
N VAL A 333 21.44 -16.31 48.72
CA VAL A 333 21.97 -15.95 47.41
C VAL A 333 21.07 -14.89 46.78
N GLN A 334 21.68 -13.82 46.29
CA GLN A 334 21.04 -12.85 45.41
C GLN A 334 21.80 -12.75 44.09
N ILE A 335 21.07 -12.92 42.99
CA ILE A 335 21.55 -12.75 41.63
C ILE A 335 20.74 -11.59 41.04
N ASP A 336 21.38 -10.45 40.82
CA ASP A 336 20.78 -9.36 40.05
C ASP A 336 21.03 -9.61 38.56
N ILE A 337 19.99 -9.57 37.74
CA ILE A 337 20.12 -9.71 36.29
C ILE A 337 20.59 -8.36 35.71
N LEU A 338 21.42 -8.44 34.68
CA LEU A 338 21.84 -7.31 33.87
C LEU A 338 21.18 -7.40 32.49
N ASP A 339 20.28 -6.44 32.26
CA ASP A 339 19.76 -5.94 30.99
C ASP A 339 20.81 -5.99 29.87
N VAL A 340 20.41 -6.58 28.74
CA VAL A 340 21.12 -6.59 27.47
C VAL A 340 20.14 -6.21 26.37
N ASN A 341 20.52 -5.26 25.51
CA ASN A 341 19.68 -4.75 24.42
C ASN A 341 19.22 -5.85 23.44
N ASP A 342 18.01 -6.37 23.65
CA ASP A 342 17.47 -7.62 23.09
C ASP A 342 16.07 -7.39 22.50
N CYS A 343 15.26 -6.53 23.13
CA CYS A 343 13.99 -6.09 22.57
C CYS A 343 14.21 -4.98 21.52
N PRO A 344 13.59 -5.09 20.32
CA PRO A 344 13.53 -3.97 19.39
C PRO A 344 12.38 -3.02 19.75
N PRO A 345 12.53 -1.69 19.59
CA PRO A 345 11.49 -0.72 19.97
C PRO A 345 10.22 -0.87 19.14
N ASP A 346 9.02 -0.89 19.73
CA ASP A 346 7.76 -0.85 18.98
C ASP A 346 7.31 0.60 18.73
N ILE A 347 6.56 0.81 17.64
CA ILE A 347 6.03 2.09 17.16
C ILE A 347 4.51 2.02 17.18
N ASP A 348 3.83 2.60 18.15
CA ASP A 348 2.36 2.57 18.20
C ASP A 348 1.73 3.85 17.69
N PHE A 349 0.79 3.70 16.74
CA PHE A 349 0.03 4.81 16.19
C PHE A 349 -1.07 5.22 17.19
N ILE A 350 -0.86 6.32 17.91
CA ILE A 350 -1.86 6.92 18.80
C ILE A 350 -2.77 7.81 17.96
N LEU A 351 -3.92 7.24 17.64
CA LEU A 351 -4.91 7.80 16.73
C LEU A 351 -6.02 8.52 17.55
N PRO A 352 -6.55 9.66 17.09
CA PRO A 352 -7.59 10.38 17.83
C PRO A 352 -8.93 9.61 17.83
N ASP A 353 -9.42 9.23 19.01
CA ASP A 353 -10.67 8.46 19.23
C ASP A 353 -11.91 8.98 18.49
N ILE A 354 -11.91 10.28 18.17
CA ILE A 354 -13.05 11.02 17.61
C ILE A 354 -13.31 10.66 16.13
N GLU A 355 -12.28 10.20 15.38
CA GLU A 355 -12.37 9.98 13.92
C GLU A 355 -12.33 8.51 13.51
N SER A 356 -13.01 7.63 14.26
CA SER A 356 -13.05 6.17 14.04
C SER A 356 -13.48 5.69 12.64
N ASN A 357 -14.04 6.55 11.78
CA ASN A 357 -14.35 6.24 10.37
C ASN A 357 -13.16 6.45 9.42
N LYS A 358 -12.11 7.18 9.82
CA LYS A 358 -10.95 7.51 8.96
C LYS A 358 -9.86 6.43 8.96
N ILE A 359 -10.08 5.24 9.55
CA ILE A 359 -8.98 4.31 9.83
C ILE A 359 -9.40 2.85 9.65
N ASP A 360 -8.57 2.05 8.96
CA ASP A 360 -8.58 0.59 9.13
C ASP A 360 -7.34 0.16 9.94
N PRO A 361 -7.46 0.01 11.28
CA PRO A 361 -6.32 -0.29 12.14
C PRO A 361 -5.78 -1.73 11.93
N ARG A 362 -6.49 -2.61 11.22
CA ARG A 362 -5.95 -3.93 10.83
C ARG A 362 -5.09 -3.87 9.56
N LYS A 363 -5.11 -2.76 8.83
CA LYS A 363 -4.36 -2.56 7.58
C LYS A 363 -3.33 -1.43 7.65
N HIS A 364 -3.27 -0.68 8.75
CA HIS A 364 -2.48 0.56 8.85
C HIS A 364 -2.81 1.55 7.73
N ILE A 365 -4.11 1.78 7.50
CA ILE A 365 -4.60 2.78 6.54
C ILE A 365 -5.27 3.93 7.28
N TYR A 366 -4.91 5.16 6.92
CA TYR A 366 -5.44 6.41 7.47
C TYR A 366 -5.95 7.30 6.33
N TYR A 367 -7.24 7.64 6.34
CA TYR A 367 -7.94 8.37 5.28
C TYR A 367 -8.07 9.86 5.63
N ILE A 368 -7.72 10.74 4.69
CA ILE A 368 -7.88 12.19 4.84
C ILE A 368 -8.39 12.84 3.56
N ASP A 369 -9.26 13.82 3.69
CA ASP A 369 -9.49 14.85 2.67
C ASP A 369 -8.17 15.50 2.20
N GLU A 370 -8.09 15.91 0.94
CA GLU A 370 -6.86 16.47 0.36
C GLU A 370 -6.66 17.98 0.60
N GLU A 371 -7.72 18.73 0.87
CA GLU A 371 -7.68 20.16 1.23
C GLU A 371 -7.11 20.42 2.65
N GLN A 372 -6.10 19.64 3.05
CA GLN A 372 -5.44 19.80 4.34
C GLN A 372 -4.73 21.15 4.44
N SER A 373 -5.09 21.90 5.47
CA SER A 373 -4.33 23.08 5.88
C SER A 373 -2.91 22.70 6.27
N MET A 374 -1.93 23.54 5.87
CA MET A 374 -0.54 23.36 6.28
C MET A 374 -0.42 23.39 7.81
N ASN A 375 0.35 22.45 8.34
CA ASN A 375 0.52 22.11 9.75
C ASN A 375 -0.67 21.38 10.42
N THR A 376 -1.71 20.95 9.69
CA THR A 376 -2.69 20.00 10.25
C THR A 376 -1.96 18.76 10.77
N ARG A 377 -2.26 18.37 12.01
CA ARG A 377 -1.76 17.16 12.66
C ARG A 377 -2.72 16.01 12.39
N LEU A 378 -2.20 14.90 11.90
CA LEU A 378 -2.99 13.71 11.55
C LEU A 378 -3.17 12.81 12.79
N PHE A 379 -2.06 12.35 13.35
CA PHE A 379 -2.03 11.46 14.51
C PHE A 379 -0.72 11.59 15.26
N HIS A 380 -0.66 10.96 16.43
CA HIS A 380 0.55 10.81 17.23
C HIS A 380 1.16 9.42 17.02
N LEU A 381 2.46 9.31 17.29
CA LEU A 381 3.18 8.04 17.33
C LEU A 381 3.84 7.95 18.69
N SER A 382 3.55 6.91 19.45
CA SER A 382 4.36 6.54 20.61
C SER A 382 5.47 5.62 20.13
N VAL A 383 6.64 5.70 20.76
CA VAL A 383 7.66 4.67 20.64
C VAL A 383 7.94 4.15 22.03
N SER A 384 8.08 2.83 22.17
CA SER A 384 8.35 2.20 23.46
C SER A 384 9.29 1.03 23.26
N ASP A 385 10.38 1.05 24.00
CA ASP A 385 11.23 -0.13 24.21
C ASP A 385 10.84 -0.83 25.51
N LYS A 386 11.36 -2.03 25.71
CA LYS A 386 11.23 -2.75 26.99
C LYS A 386 12.52 -2.73 27.81
N ASP A 387 13.67 -2.76 27.12
CA ASP A 387 14.99 -2.63 27.72
C ASP A 387 15.03 -1.41 28.65
N SER A 388 15.46 -1.59 29.90
CA SER A 388 15.50 -0.52 30.90
C SER A 388 16.72 0.41 30.77
N ILE A 389 17.69 0.08 29.93
CA ILE A 389 18.90 0.87 29.65
C ILE A 389 18.73 1.82 28.45
N ASN A 390 17.54 1.90 27.85
CA ASN A 390 17.29 2.51 26.53
C ASN A 390 16.37 3.75 26.46
N ASP A 391 16.37 4.58 27.49
CA ASP A 391 15.63 5.86 27.68
C ASP A 391 15.67 6.92 26.54
N LYS A 392 16.23 6.63 25.35
CA LYS A 392 16.22 7.55 24.20
C LYS A 392 16.10 6.84 22.86
N ILE A 393 14.87 6.55 22.46
CA ILE A 393 14.57 5.94 21.16
C ILE A 393 14.51 7.02 20.08
N GLN A 394 15.24 6.87 18.98
CA GLN A 394 15.20 7.82 17.87
C GLN A 394 14.23 7.35 16.78
N LEU A 395 13.07 8.00 16.67
CA LEU A 395 12.15 7.83 15.55
C LEU A 395 12.52 8.73 14.36
N LYS A 396 12.45 8.19 13.14
CA LYS A 396 12.60 8.93 11.88
C LYS A 396 11.53 8.51 10.87
N LEU A 397 10.99 9.49 10.15
CA LEU A 397 10.32 9.22 8.88
C LEU A 397 11.39 8.97 7.81
N LEU A 398 11.37 7.78 7.19
CA LEU A 398 12.33 7.42 6.14
C LEU A 398 11.84 7.72 4.73
N THR A 399 10.52 7.74 4.51
CA THR A 399 9.96 8.15 3.22
C THR A 399 10.35 9.61 2.98
N TYR A 400 11.24 9.84 2.02
CA TYR A 400 11.64 11.19 1.65
C TYR A 400 10.45 11.93 1.04
N THR A 401 9.97 12.96 1.74
CA THR A 401 8.80 13.74 1.34
C THR A 401 8.93 15.18 1.84
N ASN A 402 8.40 16.12 1.06
CA ASN A 402 8.17 17.51 1.44
C ASN A 402 6.70 17.76 1.83
N LEU A 403 5.87 16.72 1.91
CA LEU A 403 4.43 16.80 2.15
C LEU A 403 4.05 16.49 3.61
N PHE A 404 4.84 15.67 4.29
CA PHE A 404 4.62 15.26 5.68
C PHE A 404 5.88 15.49 6.53
N GLN A 405 5.68 15.92 7.78
CA GLN A 405 6.75 16.13 8.77
C GLN A 405 6.46 15.35 10.04
N LEU A 406 7.45 14.59 10.50
CA LEU A 406 7.46 14.00 11.83
C LEU A 406 8.01 15.03 12.83
N ASN A 407 7.24 15.31 13.88
CA ASN A 407 7.58 16.26 14.94
C ASN A 407 7.66 15.56 16.30
N GLU A 408 8.86 15.43 16.85
CA GLU A 408 9.14 15.01 18.23
C GLU A 408 8.40 15.93 19.22
N GLN A 409 7.81 15.38 20.30
CA GLN A 409 7.06 16.15 21.31
C GLN A 409 7.69 16.01 22.71
N TYR A 410 7.29 15.02 23.50
CA TYR A 410 7.78 14.75 24.85
C TYR A 410 7.55 13.27 25.18
N ASN A 411 8.42 12.67 26.00
CA ASN A 411 8.34 11.27 26.45
C ASN A 411 8.08 10.29 25.27
N ASP A 412 8.95 10.34 24.26
CA ASP A 412 8.91 9.48 23.06
C ASP A 412 7.59 9.48 22.26
N LEU A 413 6.74 10.48 22.53
CA LEU A 413 5.60 10.84 21.71
C LEU A 413 6.06 11.77 20.57
N TYR A 414 5.67 11.41 19.36
CA TYR A 414 5.86 12.18 18.13
C TYR A 414 4.48 12.51 17.54
N SER A 415 4.43 13.44 16.59
CA SER A 415 3.22 13.74 15.82
C SER A 415 3.52 13.91 14.34
N LEU A 416 2.66 13.35 13.49
CA LEU A 416 2.74 13.52 12.04
C LEU A 416 1.87 14.71 11.62
N SER A 417 2.45 15.66 10.89
CA SER A 417 1.76 16.82 10.35
C SER A 417 1.93 16.94 8.83
N VAL A 418 0.92 17.46 8.14
CA VAL A 418 1.01 17.87 6.74
C VAL A 418 1.75 19.21 6.65
N ILE A 419 2.71 19.33 5.73
CA ILE A 419 3.51 20.55 5.49
C ILE A 419 3.54 20.99 4.01
N GLY A 420 3.19 20.09 3.09
CA GLY A 420 2.97 20.42 1.68
C GLY A 420 1.50 20.71 1.39
N ARG A 421 1.16 20.75 0.09
CA ARG A 421 -0.22 20.53 -0.37
C ARG A 421 -0.38 19.06 -0.71
N LEU A 422 -1.58 18.52 -0.51
CA LEU A 422 -1.98 17.20 -0.96
C LEU A 422 -2.88 17.38 -2.18
N ASP A 423 -2.86 16.39 -3.07
CA ASP A 423 -3.38 16.46 -4.44
C ASP A 423 -3.55 15.00 -4.91
N ARG A 424 -4.79 14.52 -5.01
CA ARG A 424 -5.15 13.11 -5.27
C ARG A 424 -5.05 12.76 -6.75
N GLU A 425 -5.31 13.74 -7.60
CA GLU A 425 -5.17 13.73 -9.05
C GLU A 425 -3.70 13.50 -9.45
N GLN A 426 -2.76 14.10 -8.70
CA GLN A 426 -1.34 13.82 -8.76
C GLN A 426 -0.98 12.51 -8.06
N GLN A 427 -1.46 12.27 -6.82
CA GLN A 427 -1.13 11.05 -6.06
C GLN A 427 -2.17 10.68 -4.97
N GLU A 428 -3.05 9.73 -5.30
CA GLU A 428 -4.11 9.18 -4.44
C GLU A 428 -3.67 8.64 -3.05
N GLN A 429 -2.42 8.21 -2.87
CA GLN A 429 -1.96 7.59 -1.62
C GLN A 429 -0.45 7.70 -1.37
N TYR A 430 -0.06 7.76 -0.09
CA TYR A 430 1.34 7.86 0.35
C TYR A 430 1.67 6.77 1.38
N ARG A 431 2.64 5.91 1.07
CA ARG A 431 3.19 4.94 2.03
C ARG A 431 4.34 5.57 2.82
N LEU A 432 4.11 5.80 4.11
CA LEU A 432 5.06 6.41 5.02
C LEU A 432 5.70 5.33 5.90
N THR A 433 7.00 5.11 5.72
CA THR A 433 7.80 4.18 6.53
C THR A 433 8.51 4.92 7.64
N PHE A 434 8.27 4.51 8.89
CA PHE A 434 8.98 5.00 10.07
C PHE A 434 10.08 4.00 10.48
N GLU A 435 11.23 4.51 10.92
CA GLU A 435 12.29 3.74 11.57
C GLU A 435 12.43 4.21 13.02
N ALA A 436 12.19 3.32 13.98
CA ALA A 436 12.62 3.48 15.37
C ALA A 436 13.93 2.73 15.59
N ARG A 437 14.78 3.30 16.44
CA ARG A 437 16.11 2.79 16.77
C ARG A 437 16.44 3.12 18.22
N ASP A 438 16.84 2.13 18.99
CA ASP A 438 17.33 2.31 20.37
C ASP A 438 18.65 3.11 20.42
N GLN A 439 19.22 3.30 21.61
CA GLN A 439 20.58 3.81 21.77
C GLN A 439 21.43 2.87 22.65
N GLY A 440 21.26 1.57 22.43
CA GLY A 440 21.82 0.48 23.20
C GLY A 440 23.33 0.49 23.34
N ILE A 441 23.80 -0.01 24.48
CA ILE A 441 25.21 -0.35 24.71
C ILE A 441 25.49 -1.71 24.04
N GLY A 442 25.38 -1.73 22.71
CA GLY A 442 25.41 -2.95 21.90
C GLY A 442 25.18 -2.66 20.41
N PRO A 443 24.71 -3.65 19.63
CA PRO A 443 24.26 -3.43 18.26
C PRO A 443 22.82 -2.88 18.25
N SER A 444 22.64 -1.58 18.06
CA SER A 444 21.29 -0.98 18.07
C SER A 444 20.31 -1.66 17.13
N LEU A 445 19.22 -2.16 17.72
CA LEU A 445 18.07 -2.76 17.08
C LEU A 445 17.20 -1.69 16.42
N ILE A 446 16.34 -2.16 15.50
CA ILE A 446 15.68 -1.30 14.52
C ILE A 446 14.32 -1.88 14.16
N THR A 447 13.25 -1.12 14.40
CA THR A 447 11.89 -1.46 13.93
C THR A 447 11.51 -0.56 12.77
N ARG A 448 10.87 -1.15 11.76
CA ARG A 448 10.27 -0.43 10.63
C ARG A 448 8.77 -0.71 10.61
N LYS A 449 7.94 0.35 10.68
CA LYS A 449 6.47 0.23 10.62
C LYS A 449 5.95 1.19 9.55
N ASP A 450 5.06 0.69 8.71
CA ASP A 450 4.47 1.41 7.60
C ASP A 450 3.04 1.85 7.94
N ILE A 451 2.64 3.01 7.41
CA ILE A 451 1.23 3.42 7.31
C ILE A 451 0.96 3.93 5.89
N THR A 452 -0.22 3.65 5.36
CA THR A 452 -0.69 4.22 4.10
C THR A 452 -1.66 5.35 4.40
N ILE A 453 -1.27 6.57 4.05
CA ILE A 453 -2.19 7.72 3.99
C ILE A 453 -2.93 7.62 2.65
N VAL A 454 -4.26 7.60 2.66
CA VAL A 454 -5.10 7.60 1.45
C VAL A 454 -5.86 8.92 1.38
N LEU A 455 -5.81 9.58 0.24
CA LEU A 455 -6.56 10.82 0.02
C LEU A 455 -8.02 10.52 -0.34
N LEU A 456 -8.92 11.36 0.19
CA LEU A 456 -10.34 11.37 -0.08
C LEU A 456 -10.67 12.54 -1.01
N ASP A 457 -11.24 12.17 -2.15
CA ASP A 457 -11.69 13.01 -3.27
C ASP A 457 -12.50 14.24 -2.84
N ILE A 458 -11.99 15.43 -3.17
CA ILE A 458 -12.71 16.71 -3.14
C ILE A 458 -12.96 17.18 -4.58
N ASN A 459 -14.10 17.82 -4.82
CA ASN A 459 -14.47 18.31 -6.14
C ASN A 459 -13.73 19.62 -6.46
N ASP A 460 -12.54 19.51 -7.03
CA ASP A 460 -11.57 20.61 -7.21
C ASP A 460 -11.12 20.76 -8.67
N SER A 461 -11.16 19.68 -9.47
CA SER A 461 -10.93 19.74 -10.92
C SER A 461 -12.22 20.14 -11.68
N PRO A 462 -12.17 21.14 -12.58
CA PRO A 462 -13.28 21.46 -13.45
C PRO A 462 -13.28 20.61 -14.74
N PRO A 463 -14.45 20.27 -15.31
CA PRO A 463 -14.54 19.46 -16.52
C PRO A 463 -13.76 20.04 -17.72
N ILE A 464 -12.97 19.23 -18.42
CA ILE A 464 -12.14 19.66 -19.55
C ILE A 464 -12.69 19.10 -20.86
N LEU A 465 -13.04 20.00 -21.80
CA LEU A 465 -13.49 19.63 -23.14
C LEU A 465 -12.32 19.10 -24.00
N ASP A 466 -12.51 17.93 -24.62
CA ASP A 466 -11.55 17.33 -25.54
C ASP A 466 -11.51 18.04 -26.91
N SER A 467 -10.44 17.83 -27.67
CA SER A 467 -10.32 18.35 -29.03
C SER A 467 -11.32 17.69 -29.98
N TYR A 468 -12.20 18.51 -30.58
CA TYR A 468 -13.27 18.06 -31.48
C TYR A 468 -13.08 18.59 -32.90
N SER A 469 -13.69 17.93 -33.90
CA SER A 469 -13.54 18.30 -35.31
C SER A 469 -14.23 19.63 -35.64
N THR A 470 -13.50 20.53 -36.32
CA THR A 470 -13.97 21.85 -36.73
C THR A 470 -13.69 22.12 -38.22
N PRO A 471 -14.46 23.00 -38.90
CA PRO A 471 -15.69 23.65 -38.41
C PRO A 471 -16.84 22.65 -38.25
N ILE A 472 -17.78 22.94 -37.34
CA ILE A 472 -19.05 22.20 -37.28
C ILE A 472 -19.96 22.83 -38.34
N SER A 473 -20.35 22.05 -39.36
CA SER A 473 -21.25 22.54 -40.41
C SER A 473 -22.31 21.52 -40.80
N ILE A 474 -23.40 22.04 -41.36
CA ILE A 474 -24.45 21.25 -42.02
C ILE A 474 -24.94 22.03 -43.23
N ASN A 475 -25.22 21.33 -44.34
CA ASN A 475 -25.91 21.97 -45.45
C ASN A 475 -27.32 22.37 -45.03
N GLU A 476 -27.89 23.39 -45.67
CA GLU A 476 -29.31 23.71 -45.53
C GLU A 476 -30.22 22.65 -46.16
N ASN A 477 -31.55 22.92 -46.16
CA ASN A 477 -32.57 21.98 -46.61
C ASN A 477 -32.44 20.59 -45.94
N ASN A 478 -31.93 20.59 -44.71
CA ASN A 478 -31.59 19.39 -43.97
C ASN A 478 -32.83 18.71 -43.39
N LEU A 479 -32.78 17.37 -43.29
CA LEU A 479 -33.76 16.67 -42.46
C LEU A 479 -33.61 17.11 -40.98
N PRO A 480 -34.69 17.23 -40.22
CA PRO A 480 -34.61 17.48 -38.78
C PRO A 480 -33.90 16.34 -38.02
N ASN A 481 -33.55 16.56 -36.74
CA ASN A 481 -32.96 15.55 -35.84
C ASN A 481 -31.55 15.00 -36.23
N ILE A 482 -31.01 15.40 -37.38
CA ILE A 482 -29.65 15.02 -37.85
C ILE A 482 -28.57 15.28 -36.79
N LYS A 483 -27.72 14.28 -36.52
CA LYS A 483 -26.51 14.44 -35.69
C LYS A 483 -25.45 15.28 -36.40
N LEU A 484 -24.83 16.19 -35.67
CA LEU A 484 -23.76 17.07 -36.14
C LEU A 484 -22.37 16.60 -35.66
N ILE A 485 -22.23 16.45 -34.35
CA ILE A 485 -20.97 16.09 -33.68
C ILE A 485 -21.27 15.46 -32.31
N GLN A 486 -20.30 14.76 -31.74
CA GLN A 486 -20.31 14.35 -30.34
C GLN A 486 -19.19 15.08 -29.62
N PHE A 487 -19.53 15.81 -28.55
CA PHE A 487 -18.54 16.36 -27.63
C PHE A 487 -18.09 15.27 -26.65
N HIS A 488 -16.80 15.27 -26.36
CA HIS A 488 -16.19 14.47 -25.31
C HIS A 488 -15.46 15.40 -24.35
N ALA A 489 -15.44 15.03 -23.09
CA ALA A 489 -14.78 15.76 -22.03
C ALA A 489 -14.35 14.76 -20.95
N HIS A 490 -13.29 15.12 -20.23
CA HIS A 490 -12.78 14.36 -19.09
C HIS A 490 -12.81 15.23 -17.84
N ASP A 491 -12.88 14.56 -16.69
CA ASP A 491 -12.59 15.16 -15.40
C ASP A 491 -11.42 14.40 -14.76
N PHE A 492 -10.70 15.05 -13.85
CA PHE A 492 -9.58 14.45 -13.12
C PHE A 492 -9.98 13.97 -11.72
N ASP A 493 -11.04 14.55 -11.14
CA ASP A 493 -11.71 14.09 -9.92
C ASP A 493 -12.01 12.57 -9.98
N ALA A 494 -12.19 11.89 -8.83
CA ALA A 494 -12.11 10.43 -8.78
C ALA A 494 -13.13 9.73 -9.68
N ALA A 495 -12.63 8.84 -10.54
CA ALA A 495 -13.44 8.21 -11.58
C ALA A 495 -14.65 7.43 -11.01
N ASN A 496 -15.83 7.71 -11.56
CA ASN A 496 -17.14 7.15 -11.17
C ASN A 496 -17.72 7.68 -9.83
N THR A 497 -17.19 8.76 -9.25
CA THR A 497 -17.88 9.50 -8.18
C THR A 497 -18.94 10.46 -8.77
N SER A 498 -19.58 11.28 -7.92
CA SER A 498 -20.35 12.44 -8.39
C SER A 498 -19.49 13.50 -9.06
N ASN A 499 -18.20 13.53 -8.74
CA ASN A 499 -17.31 14.65 -9.03
C ASN A 499 -16.75 14.53 -10.46
N SER A 500 -16.50 13.31 -10.92
CA SER A 500 -16.19 13.04 -12.35
C SER A 500 -17.42 12.74 -13.25
N PHE A 501 -18.65 12.83 -12.74
CA PHE A 501 -19.84 12.52 -13.54
C PHE A 501 -20.35 13.75 -14.32
N LEU A 502 -19.98 13.82 -15.59
CA LEU A 502 -20.26 14.96 -16.45
C LEU A 502 -21.69 14.96 -17.03
N THR A 503 -22.26 16.16 -17.18
CA THR A 503 -23.44 16.43 -18.00
C THR A 503 -23.21 17.57 -18.98
N TYR A 504 -23.79 17.42 -20.17
CA TYR A 504 -23.66 18.36 -21.28
C TYR A 504 -24.96 19.18 -21.46
N SER A 505 -24.86 20.49 -21.61
CA SER A 505 -26.01 21.36 -21.89
C SER A 505 -25.66 22.54 -22.79
N LEU A 506 -26.64 23.10 -23.48
CA LEU A 506 -26.48 24.36 -24.22
C LEU A 506 -27.04 25.50 -23.37
N ILE A 507 -26.30 26.60 -23.25
CA ILE A 507 -26.82 27.81 -22.59
C ILE A 507 -28.05 28.30 -23.37
N LEU A 508 -29.12 28.61 -22.64
CA LEU A 508 -30.39 29.07 -23.20
C LEU A 508 -30.20 30.40 -23.95
N SER A 509 -30.42 30.36 -25.27
CA SER A 509 -30.25 31.48 -26.19
C SER A 509 -31.23 31.36 -27.36
N ASN A 510 -31.37 32.42 -28.16
CA ASN A 510 -32.17 32.38 -29.38
C ASN A 510 -31.63 31.40 -30.44
N ASN A 511 -30.37 30.99 -30.34
CA ASN A 511 -29.74 30.02 -31.23
C ASN A 511 -29.89 28.58 -30.71
N SER A 512 -29.72 28.33 -29.40
CA SER A 512 -29.73 26.96 -28.88
C SER A 512 -31.07 26.23 -29.02
N ARG A 513 -32.20 26.95 -29.17
CA ARG A 513 -33.52 26.37 -29.49
C ARG A 513 -33.58 25.60 -30.83
N PHE A 514 -32.64 25.84 -31.75
CA PHE A 514 -32.59 25.18 -33.05
C PHE A 514 -31.86 23.83 -33.02
N PHE A 515 -31.24 23.49 -31.89
CA PHE A 515 -30.42 22.29 -31.71
C PHE A 515 -30.94 21.49 -30.51
N GLN A 516 -30.56 20.22 -30.46
CA GLN A 516 -30.71 19.38 -29.28
C GLN A 516 -29.32 18.86 -28.91
N LEU A 517 -29.00 18.84 -27.62
CA LEU A 517 -27.80 18.23 -27.08
C LEU A 517 -28.24 17.12 -26.12
N ASP A 518 -27.72 15.91 -26.32
CA ASP A 518 -27.96 14.80 -25.41
C ASP A 518 -27.08 14.97 -24.15
N PRO A 519 -27.67 15.05 -22.94
CA PRO A 519 -26.95 15.51 -21.76
C PRO A 519 -26.00 14.46 -21.16
N ILE A 520 -26.05 13.21 -21.61
CA ILE A 520 -25.20 12.11 -21.11
C ILE A 520 -24.12 11.77 -22.14
N THR A 521 -24.47 11.78 -23.43
CA THR A 521 -23.56 11.36 -24.50
C THR A 521 -22.81 12.51 -25.17
N GLY A 522 -23.21 13.77 -24.95
CA GLY A 522 -22.59 14.93 -25.59
C GLY A 522 -22.92 15.06 -27.09
N ILE A 523 -23.86 14.27 -27.62
CA ILE A 523 -24.25 14.31 -29.04
C ILE A 523 -25.09 15.56 -29.32
N LEU A 524 -24.55 16.45 -30.15
CA LEU A 524 -25.26 17.60 -30.71
C LEU A 524 -25.99 17.17 -31.99
N SER A 525 -27.28 17.46 -32.07
CA SER A 525 -28.11 17.27 -33.26
C SER A 525 -28.93 18.52 -33.60
N VAL A 526 -29.46 18.57 -34.82
CA VAL A 526 -30.47 19.54 -35.21
C VAL A 526 -31.76 19.29 -34.43
N GLY A 527 -32.54 20.35 -34.17
CA GLY A 527 -33.85 20.25 -33.52
C GLY A 527 -34.85 19.41 -34.33
N LYS A 528 -35.82 18.78 -33.64
CA LYS A 528 -36.71 17.76 -34.21
C LYS A 528 -37.64 18.22 -35.34
N ASN A 529 -37.85 19.53 -35.48
CA ASN A 529 -38.68 20.14 -36.52
C ASN A 529 -37.93 21.27 -37.26
N ILE A 530 -36.59 21.23 -37.30
CA ILE A 530 -35.75 22.30 -37.87
C ILE A 530 -35.08 21.83 -39.17
N SER A 531 -35.39 22.53 -40.26
CA SER A 531 -34.47 22.70 -41.40
C SER A 531 -33.83 24.08 -41.29
N PHE A 532 -32.59 24.20 -41.71
CA PHE A 532 -31.93 25.48 -41.95
C PHE A 532 -32.14 25.96 -43.39
N ASP A 533 -31.87 27.24 -43.57
CA ASP A 533 -32.12 28.15 -44.69
C ASP A 533 -30.98 29.18 -44.58
N TYR A 534 -30.10 29.23 -45.58
CA TYR A 534 -28.85 29.98 -45.54
C TYR A 534 -29.09 31.48 -45.73
N GLU A 535 -29.98 31.84 -46.65
CA GLU A 535 -30.41 33.21 -46.97
C GLU A 535 -31.00 33.90 -45.73
N TYR A 536 -31.69 33.13 -44.88
CA TYR A 536 -32.20 33.59 -43.60
C TYR A 536 -31.11 33.67 -42.52
N GLN A 537 -30.33 32.60 -42.31
CA GLN A 537 -29.27 32.60 -41.28
C GLN A 537 -28.16 31.56 -41.52
N SER A 538 -27.09 31.99 -42.19
CA SER A 538 -25.89 31.18 -42.50
C SER A 538 -25.03 30.71 -41.31
N LYS A 539 -25.26 31.17 -40.07
CA LYS A 539 -24.52 30.67 -38.89
C LYS A 539 -25.26 30.81 -37.55
N TYR A 540 -24.93 29.92 -36.61
CA TYR A 540 -25.44 29.90 -35.24
C TYR A 540 -24.30 29.85 -34.23
N ASP A 541 -24.09 30.98 -33.53
CA ASP A 541 -23.17 31.05 -32.39
C ASP A 541 -23.82 30.39 -31.16
N LEU A 542 -23.13 29.46 -30.51
CA LEU A 542 -23.62 28.64 -29.39
C LEU A 542 -22.59 28.59 -28.25
N ILE A 543 -23.07 28.29 -27.03
CA ILE A 543 -22.22 28.03 -25.86
C ILE A 543 -22.62 26.68 -25.27
N LEU A 544 -21.66 25.76 -25.25
CA LEU A 544 -21.69 24.50 -24.53
C LEU A 544 -21.35 24.79 -23.05
N ASN A 545 -22.11 24.19 -22.14
CA ASN A 545 -21.77 24.07 -20.74
C ASN A 545 -21.57 22.58 -20.41
N ILE A 546 -20.45 22.25 -19.77
CA ILE A 546 -20.13 20.92 -19.25
C ILE A 546 -20.00 21.08 -17.74
N SER A 547 -20.86 20.40 -16.98
CA SER A 547 -20.89 20.45 -15.51
C SER A 547 -20.68 19.05 -14.94
N ASP A 548 -19.93 18.96 -13.85
CA ASP A 548 -19.93 17.78 -12.99
C ASP A 548 -21.26 17.66 -12.19
N HIS A 549 -21.34 16.67 -11.30
CA HIS A 549 -22.45 16.44 -10.37
C HIS A 549 -22.08 16.71 -8.88
N GLY A 550 -21.03 17.49 -8.66
CA GLY A 550 -20.38 17.84 -7.40
C GLY A 550 -21.28 18.43 -6.32
N LYS A 551 -20.99 18.04 -5.07
CA LYS A 551 -21.74 18.49 -3.88
C LYS A 551 -20.82 18.78 -2.70
N ASN A 552 -20.54 20.07 -2.54
CA ASN A 552 -19.52 20.70 -1.70
C ASN A 552 -18.11 20.61 -2.34
N PRO A 553 -17.42 21.75 -2.56
CA PRO A 553 -17.88 23.12 -2.31
C PRO A 553 -19.05 23.53 -3.22
N LYS A 554 -19.02 23.13 -4.49
CA LYS A 554 -20.07 23.27 -5.51
C LYS A 554 -19.92 22.14 -6.54
N HIS A 555 -20.77 22.13 -7.57
CA HIS A 555 -20.38 21.60 -8.88
C HIS A 555 -19.53 22.64 -9.60
N LEU A 556 -18.58 22.19 -10.41
CA LEU A 556 -17.76 22.99 -11.30
C LEU A 556 -18.29 22.90 -12.74
N GLU A 557 -18.14 23.98 -13.50
CA GLU A 557 -18.68 24.10 -14.85
C GLU A 557 -17.68 24.75 -15.81
N THR A 558 -17.58 24.21 -17.02
CA THR A 558 -16.73 24.70 -18.10
C THR A 558 -17.58 25.16 -19.28
N LEU A 559 -17.41 26.42 -19.66
CA LEU A 559 -18.16 27.06 -20.74
C LEU A 559 -17.31 27.18 -22.01
N HIS A 560 -17.77 26.58 -23.09
CA HIS A 560 -17.08 26.60 -24.38
C HIS A 560 -17.95 27.19 -25.51
N SER A 561 -17.43 28.20 -26.20
CA SER A 561 -18.15 28.89 -27.29
C SER A 561 -17.77 28.32 -28.65
N PHE A 562 -18.77 27.98 -29.47
CA PHE A 562 -18.57 27.40 -30.79
C PHE A 562 -19.61 27.92 -31.79
N ILE A 563 -19.36 27.72 -33.08
CA ILE A 563 -20.23 28.16 -34.18
C ILE A 563 -20.63 26.94 -35.01
N VAL A 564 -21.93 26.81 -35.30
CA VAL A 564 -22.43 25.93 -36.36
C VAL A 564 -22.63 26.77 -37.61
N TYR A 565 -21.96 26.37 -38.70
CA TYR A 565 -22.12 26.99 -40.01
C TYR A 565 -23.18 26.25 -40.82
N ILE A 566 -24.00 27.01 -41.55
CA ILE A 566 -24.85 26.45 -42.59
C ILE A 566 -24.07 26.52 -43.90
N ASN A 567 -24.02 25.41 -44.65
CA ASN A 567 -23.45 25.38 -45.98
C ASN A 567 -24.56 25.66 -46.99
N ASP A 568 -24.37 26.77 -47.70
CA ASP A 568 -25.05 27.19 -48.92
C ASP A 568 -25.28 26.04 -49.93
N LEU A 569 -26.48 25.98 -50.49
CA LEU A 569 -26.89 25.15 -51.61
C LEU A 569 -27.60 26.01 -52.66
N ASN A 570 -27.32 25.76 -53.94
CA ASN A 570 -27.93 26.49 -55.06
C ASN A 570 -29.40 26.05 -55.26
N ASP A 571 -30.32 26.56 -54.42
CA ASP A 571 -31.74 26.18 -54.35
C ASP A 571 -32.71 27.31 -54.74
N ASN A 572 -32.24 28.56 -54.75
CA ASN A 572 -32.97 29.65 -55.40
C ASN A 572 -32.74 29.61 -56.93
N LYS A 573 -33.09 30.71 -57.60
CA LYS A 573 -32.93 30.83 -59.05
C LYS A 573 -32.73 32.30 -59.43
N PRO A 574 -32.00 32.58 -60.52
CA PRO A 574 -31.80 33.96 -60.96
C PRO A 574 -33.15 34.60 -61.21
N LYS A 575 -33.37 35.82 -60.73
CA LYS A 575 -34.63 36.53 -60.92
C LYS A 575 -34.40 37.92 -61.48
N PHE A 576 -35.05 38.24 -62.61
CA PHE A 576 -34.93 39.56 -63.22
C PHE A 576 -35.53 40.65 -62.32
N GLN A 577 -34.91 41.83 -62.33
CA GLN A 577 -35.37 43.00 -61.56
C GLN A 577 -36.68 43.61 -62.10
N ARG A 578 -37.17 43.16 -63.26
CA ARG A 578 -38.41 43.60 -63.92
C ARG A 578 -39.02 42.46 -64.73
N ASP A 579 -40.34 42.42 -64.82
CA ASP A 579 -41.08 41.42 -65.60
C ASP A 579 -40.93 41.62 -67.13
N SER A 580 -40.53 42.82 -67.57
CA SER A 580 -40.17 43.13 -68.96
C SER A 580 -39.26 44.36 -69.06
N TYR A 581 -38.59 44.48 -70.20
CA TYR A 581 -37.81 45.67 -70.58
C TYR A 581 -38.30 46.22 -71.92
N SER A 582 -38.27 47.54 -72.08
CA SER A 582 -38.59 48.24 -73.33
C SER A 582 -37.52 49.30 -73.61
N PHE A 583 -37.07 49.37 -74.86
CA PHE A 583 -36.06 50.30 -75.33
C PHE A 583 -36.55 50.96 -76.63
N ARG A 584 -36.16 52.24 -76.81
CA ARG A 584 -36.37 52.99 -78.04
C ARG A 584 -35.02 53.39 -78.63
N VAL A 585 -34.82 53.06 -79.89
CA VAL A 585 -33.50 53.06 -80.53
C VAL A 585 -33.65 53.64 -81.93
N LEU A 586 -32.82 54.60 -82.31
CA LEU A 586 -32.76 55.07 -83.70
C LEU A 586 -32.29 53.92 -84.59
N GLU A 587 -32.82 53.81 -85.80
CA GLU A 587 -32.22 52.94 -86.81
C GLU A 587 -30.85 53.48 -87.28
N ASN A 588 -30.16 52.74 -88.15
CA ASN A 588 -28.86 53.11 -88.71
C ASN A 588 -27.74 53.41 -87.67
N ILE A 589 -27.97 53.11 -86.38
CA ILE A 589 -26.96 53.27 -85.33
C ILE A 589 -25.78 52.31 -85.54
N PRO A 590 -24.56 52.68 -85.14
CA PRO A 590 -23.39 51.82 -85.30
C PRO A 590 -23.54 50.45 -84.62
N VAL A 591 -22.94 49.43 -85.23
CA VAL A 591 -22.78 48.10 -84.61
C VAL A 591 -21.93 48.22 -83.33
N GLY A 592 -22.30 47.46 -82.29
CA GLY A 592 -21.68 47.48 -80.96
C GLY A 592 -22.24 48.55 -80.02
N THR A 593 -23.25 49.33 -80.44
CA THR A 593 -23.89 50.38 -79.63
C THR A 593 -24.66 49.77 -78.47
N LEU A 594 -24.46 50.31 -77.26
CA LEU A 594 -25.16 49.89 -76.04
C LEU A 594 -26.60 50.41 -76.03
N ILE A 595 -27.57 49.51 -75.98
CA ILE A 595 -29.01 49.81 -75.91
C ILE A 595 -29.45 49.95 -74.45
N GLY A 596 -28.91 49.10 -73.57
CA GLY A 596 -29.23 49.10 -72.15
C GLY A 596 -28.58 47.94 -71.41
N GLN A 597 -28.89 47.82 -70.12
CA GLN A 597 -28.43 46.73 -69.27
C GLN A 597 -29.62 46.01 -68.64
N ILE A 598 -29.66 44.69 -68.79
CA ILE A 598 -30.60 43.80 -68.11
C ILE A 598 -29.89 43.23 -66.89
N LYS A 599 -30.63 43.07 -65.79
CA LYS A 599 -30.07 42.53 -64.56
C LYS A 599 -31.04 41.56 -63.88
N ALA A 600 -30.52 40.37 -63.61
CA ALA A 600 -31.06 39.47 -62.61
C ALA A 600 -30.25 39.57 -61.31
N LEU A 601 -30.84 39.07 -60.23
CA LEU A 601 -30.21 38.81 -58.95
C LEU A 601 -30.56 37.38 -58.55
N ASP A 602 -29.61 36.71 -57.91
CA ASP A 602 -29.89 35.49 -57.17
C ASP A 602 -29.80 35.76 -55.66
N LEU A 603 -30.17 34.77 -54.85
CA LEU A 603 -30.06 34.86 -53.40
C LEU A 603 -28.87 34.03 -52.86
N ASP A 604 -28.63 32.85 -53.44
CA ASP A 604 -27.56 31.93 -53.01
C ASP A 604 -26.16 32.58 -53.13
N ALA A 605 -25.23 32.17 -52.26
CA ALA A 605 -23.91 32.77 -52.16
C ALA A 605 -22.98 32.41 -53.31
N ASN A 606 -22.19 33.39 -53.76
CA ASN A 606 -21.20 33.24 -54.83
C ASN A 606 -21.79 32.82 -56.20
N THR A 607 -23.10 33.05 -56.40
CA THR A 607 -23.78 32.90 -57.69
C THR A 607 -23.19 33.81 -58.76
N THR A 608 -22.78 33.23 -59.89
CA THR A 608 -22.41 33.97 -61.11
C THR A 608 -23.50 33.82 -62.14
N ILE A 609 -24.20 34.92 -62.44
CA ILE A 609 -25.32 34.90 -63.38
C ILE A 609 -24.81 35.02 -64.81
N HIS A 610 -25.19 34.04 -65.64
CA HIS A 610 -24.92 33.97 -67.07
C HIS A 610 -26.17 34.42 -67.86
N TYR A 611 -26.02 35.41 -68.73
CA TYR A 611 -27.09 35.94 -69.58
C TYR A 611 -27.02 35.35 -71.00
N GLU A 612 -28.14 34.80 -71.48
CA GLU A 612 -28.27 34.20 -72.81
C GLU A 612 -29.42 34.85 -73.59
N LEU A 613 -29.16 35.26 -74.83
CA LEU A 613 -30.15 35.87 -75.71
C LEU A 613 -30.83 34.80 -76.57
N THR A 614 -32.17 34.79 -76.59
CA THR A 614 -32.97 33.98 -77.53
C THR A 614 -33.96 34.90 -78.25
N CYS A 615 -33.78 35.12 -79.55
CA CYS A 615 -34.70 35.95 -80.34
C CYS A 615 -36.08 35.28 -80.46
N ILE A 616 -37.13 36.12 -80.55
CA ILE A 616 -38.50 35.65 -80.86
C ILE A 616 -38.75 35.77 -82.37
N ASP A 617 -38.23 36.83 -82.97
CA ASP A 617 -38.50 37.22 -84.36
C ASP A 617 -37.33 36.87 -85.32
N ASP A 618 -36.58 35.80 -85.03
CA ASP A 618 -35.54 35.14 -85.88
C ASP A 618 -34.40 36.01 -86.48
N GLN A 619 -34.20 37.24 -85.98
CA GLN A 619 -33.14 38.13 -86.45
C GLN A 619 -31.96 38.25 -85.48
N ASP A 620 -30.78 37.79 -85.92
CA ASP A 620 -29.50 37.77 -85.19
C ASP A 620 -28.80 39.16 -85.15
N VAL A 621 -29.58 40.21 -84.87
CA VAL A 621 -29.18 41.63 -84.99
C VAL A 621 -28.83 42.29 -83.66
N PHE A 622 -28.98 41.57 -82.54
CA PHE A 622 -28.56 41.99 -81.19
C PHE A 622 -27.66 40.95 -80.53
N GLU A 623 -26.86 41.39 -79.55
CA GLU A 623 -26.05 40.54 -78.68
C GLU A 623 -26.21 40.97 -77.22
N ILE A 624 -25.93 40.06 -76.29
CA ILE A 624 -25.89 40.37 -74.84
C ILE A 624 -24.56 39.93 -74.24
N ASP A 625 -23.99 40.76 -73.37
CA ASP A 625 -22.83 40.42 -72.57
C ASP A 625 -23.19 39.33 -71.54
N LEU A 626 -22.47 38.21 -71.61
CA LEU A 626 -22.71 37.00 -70.82
C LEU A 626 -22.69 37.22 -69.30
N LEU A 627 -21.94 38.19 -68.78
CA LEU A 627 -21.70 38.35 -67.34
C LEU A 627 -22.30 39.64 -66.76
N ASN A 628 -22.38 40.71 -67.56
CA ASN A 628 -22.91 42.00 -67.10
C ASN A 628 -24.27 42.38 -67.73
N GLY A 629 -24.81 41.59 -68.67
CA GLY A 629 -26.16 41.78 -69.20
C GLY A 629 -26.36 43.03 -70.06
N GLN A 630 -25.27 43.63 -70.57
CA GLN A 630 -25.35 44.73 -71.54
C GLN A 630 -25.86 44.23 -72.89
N LEU A 631 -26.99 44.78 -73.35
CA LEU A 631 -27.60 44.50 -74.65
C LEU A 631 -27.06 45.49 -75.70
N ARG A 632 -26.54 44.98 -76.82
CA ARG A 632 -25.90 45.75 -77.89
C ARG A 632 -26.45 45.42 -79.27
N THR A 633 -26.25 46.33 -80.23
CA THR A 633 -26.44 46.02 -81.66
C THR A 633 -25.33 45.11 -82.17
N LYS A 634 -25.70 44.03 -82.85
CA LYS A 634 -24.80 43.09 -83.54
C LYS A 634 -24.81 43.29 -85.07
N ALA A 635 -25.90 43.85 -85.60
CA ALA A 635 -26.00 44.32 -86.99
C ALA A 635 -26.48 45.77 -87.03
N LEU A 636 -26.56 46.35 -88.23
CA LEU A 636 -27.30 47.59 -88.46
C LEU A 636 -28.80 47.30 -88.31
N LEU A 637 -29.54 48.30 -87.83
CA LEU A 637 -31.00 48.26 -87.67
C LEU A 637 -31.64 49.10 -88.78
N ASP A 638 -32.78 48.63 -89.27
CA ASP A 638 -33.47 49.06 -90.51
C ASP A 638 -34.98 49.04 -90.22
N TYR A 639 -35.61 50.22 -90.21
CA TYR A 639 -37.00 50.43 -89.81
C TYR A 639 -37.99 49.90 -90.86
N GLU A 640 -37.71 50.17 -92.13
CA GLU A 640 -38.51 49.77 -93.30
C GLU A 640 -38.63 48.25 -93.40
N ASN A 641 -37.59 47.55 -92.98
CA ASN A 641 -37.57 46.11 -92.83
C ASN A 641 -38.30 45.68 -91.54
N HIS A 642 -37.82 46.05 -90.35
CA HIS A 642 -38.29 45.51 -89.06
C HIS A 642 -38.32 46.55 -87.92
N SER A 643 -39.27 47.49 -87.97
CA SER A 643 -39.46 48.55 -86.96
C SER A 643 -39.69 48.15 -85.49
N ILE A 644 -39.97 46.87 -85.17
CA ILE A 644 -40.07 46.37 -83.78
C ILE A 644 -39.45 44.97 -83.70
N HIS A 645 -38.55 44.76 -82.74
CA HIS A 645 -37.98 43.46 -82.42
C HIS A 645 -38.36 43.01 -81.00
N ARG A 646 -38.63 41.71 -80.81
CA ARG A 646 -38.84 41.08 -79.50
C ARG A 646 -37.82 39.98 -79.24
N LEU A 647 -37.29 39.99 -78.03
CA LEU A 647 -36.23 39.10 -77.58
C LEU A 647 -36.61 38.51 -76.22
N TYR A 648 -36.25 37.25 -75.99
CA TYR A 648 -36.11 36.71 -74.64
C TYR A 648 -34.65 36.84 -74.20
N VAL A 649 -34.45 37.20 -72.93
CA VAL A 649 -33.17 36.98 -72.25
C VAL A 649 -33.41 36.00 -71.12
N ILE A 650 -32.60 34.95 -71.09
CA ILE A 650 -32.57 33.94 -70.04
C ILE A 650 -31.41 34.29 -69.10
N ALA A 651 -31.68 34.31 -67.81
CA ALA A 651 -30.64 34.33 -66.78
C ALA A 651 -30.49 32.91 -66.24
N LYS A 652 -29.25 32.42 -66.19
CA LYS A 652 -28.84 31.13 -65.64
C LYS A 652 -27.83 31.38 -64.53
N ASP A 653 -27.76 30.48 -63.57
CA ASP A 653 -26.87 30.52 -62.40
C ASP A 653 -25.49 29.86 -62.70
N ASN A 654 -24.90 29.24 -61.67
CA ASN A 654 -23.67 28.45 -61.76
C ASN A 654 -23.89 27.01 -62.28
N ASP A 655 -25.09 26.42 -62.12
CA ASP A 655 -25.37 25.02 -62.48
C ASP A 655 -26.10 24.85 -63.83
N TYR A 656 -26.62 25.96 -64.38
CA TYR A 656 -27.38 26.09 -65.62
C TYR A 656 -28.73 25.33 -65.65
N LEU A 657 -29.15 24.75 -64.52
CA LEU A 657 -30.44 24.09 -64.32
C LEU A 657 -31.50 25.11 -63.87
N HIS A 658 -31.18 25.99 -62.92
CA HIS A 658 -32.09 27.04 -62.49
C HIS A 658 -31.99 28.27 -63.39
N SER A 659 -33.15 28.78 -63.79
CA SER A 659 -33.23 29.90 -64.71
C SER A 659 -34.53 30.68 -64.63
N ASP A 660 -34.49 31.90 -65.18
CA ASP A 660 -35.63 32.75 -65.40
C ASP A 660 -35.53 33.41 -66.77
N ARG A 661 -36.64 33.95 -67.27
CA ARG A 661 -36.70 34.50 -68.64
C ARG A 661 -37.55 35.76 -68.70
N VAL A 662 -36.91 36.87 -69.07
CA VAL A 662 -37.57 38.17 -69.29
C VAL A 662 -37.82 38.44 -70.77
N THR A 663 -38.87 39.20 -71.08
CA THR A 663 -39.15 39.67 -72.45
C THR A 663 -38.63 41.11 -72.63
N ILE A 664 -37.97 41.35 -73.75
CA ILE A 664 -37.48 42.66 -74.16
C ILE A 664 -38.18 43.08 -75.46
N THR A 665 -38.70 44.29 -75.51
CA THR A 665 -39.19 44.92 -76.75
C THR A 665 -38.27 46.07 -77.14
N ILE A 666 -37.83 46.10 -78.39
CA ILE A 666 -37.05 47.19 -78.96
C ILE A 666 -37.88 47.81 -80.07
N GLU A 667 -38.26 49.07 -79.89
CA GLU A 667 -38.98 49.86 -80.88
C GLU A 667 -37.96 50.73 -81.62
N LEU A 668 -37.89 50.59 -82.96
CA LEU A 668 -37.04 51.43 -83.78
C LEU A 668 -37.69 52.81 -84.00
N ILE A 669 -36.84 53.83 -84.12
CA ILE A 669 -37.21 55.18 -84.53
C ILE A 669 -36.63 55.43 -85.91
N ASP A 670 -37.54 55.63 -86.86
CA ASP A 670 -37.35 56.03 -88.26
C ASP A 670 -36.45 57.27 -88.42
N VAL A 671 -35.48 57.17 -89.33
CA VAL A 671 -34.48 58.20 -89.68
C VAL A 671 -34.48 58.40 -91.20
N ASN A 672 -34.72 59.64 -91.64
CA ASN A 672 -34.82 60.03 -93.06
C ASN A 672 -33.59 59.59 -93.90
N ASP A 673 -33.64 58.39 -94.47
CA ASP A 673 -32.53 57.55 -94.98
C ASP A 673 -32.73 57.25 -96.47
N ASN A 674 -33.96 56.94 -96.87
CA ASN A 674 -34.34 56.80 -98.27
C ASN A 674 -34.46 58.18 -98.95
N THR A 675 -35.09 58.24 -100.13
CA THR A 675 -35.20 59.45 -100.97
C THR A 675 -36.33 59.25 -101.98
N PRO A 676 -37.17 60.26 -102.28
CA PRO A 676 -38.41 60.04 -103.01
C PRO A 676 -38.20 59.45 -104.40
N VAL A 677 -38.67 58.23 -104.67
CA VAL A 677 -38.50 57.55 -105.95
C VAL A 677 -39.63 57.96 -106.88
N ILE A 678 -39.31 58.76 -107.90
CA ILE A 678 -40.27 59.26 -108.91
C ILE A 678 -40.47 58.21 -110.01
N GLU A 679 -41.72 57.94 -110.39
CA GLU A 679 -42.04 57.01 -111.47
C GLU A 679 -41.63 57.53 -112.87
N PRO A 680 -41.18 56.68 -113.80
CA PRO A 680 -40.72 57.11 -115.13
C PRO A 680 -41.83 57.72 -116.01
N LEU A 681 -41.85 59.05 -116.11
CA LEU A 681 -42.85 59.77 -116.92
C LEU A 681 -42.44 59.90 -118.39
N SER A 682 -43.38 59.62 -119.31
CA SER A 682 -43.22 59.93 -120.73
C SER A 682 -43.43 61.42 -121.04
N ALA A 683 -42.91 61.89 -122.19
CA ALA A 683 -43.14 63.26 -122.65
C ALA A 683 -44.64 63.52 -122.89
N VAL A 684 -45.14 64.65 -122.41
CA VAL A 684 -46.56 65.01 -122.44
C VAL A 684 -46.87 65.82 -123.70
N TYR A 685 -47.99 65.52 -124.36
CA TYR A 685 -48.46 66.24 -125.54
C TYR A 685 -49.84 66.86 -125.29
N ILE A 686 -49.98 68.15 -125.63
CA ILE A 686 -51.18 68.96 -125.47
C ILE A 686 -51.63 69.43 -126.87
N PRO A 687 -52.69 68.84 -127.46
CA PRO A 687 -53.22 69.26 -128.75
C PRO A 687 -53.72 70.71 -128.76
N SER A 688 -53.57 71.40 -129.90
CA SER A 688 -54.04 72.78 -130.12
C SER A 688 -55.52 72.96 -129.80
N GLU A 689 -56.33 71.95 -130.07
CA GLU A 689 -57.78 71.92 -129.87
C GLU A 689 -58.19 72.12 -128.39
N LEU A 690 -57.27 71.94 -127.44
CA LEU A 690 -57.48 72.22 -126.00
C LEU A 690 -57.18 73.68 -125.61
N LEU A 691 -56.65 74.49 -126.52
CA LEU A 691 -56.28 75.90 -126.31
C LEU A 691 -57.33 76.86 -126.89
N GLU A 692 -58.03 76.46 -127.96
CA GLU A 692 -58.86 77.34 -128.80
C GLU A 692 -60.25 77.68 -128.21
N THR A 693 -60.54 77.30 -126.97
CA THR A 693 -61.80 77.66 -126.30
C THR A 693 -61.73 79.07 -125.69
N SER A 694 -62.66 79.95 -126.05
CA SER A 694 -62.75 81.35 -125.60
C SER A 694 -63.14 81.58 -124.13
N GLN A 695 -62.97 80.57 -123.27
CA GLN A 695 -63.06 80.66 -121.82
C GLN A 695 -61.79 80.06 -121.21
N SER A 696 -61.18 80.77 -120.25
CA SER A 696 -59.98 80.35 -119.54
C SER A 696 -60.20 79.06 -118.76
N LYS A 697 -59.85 77.92 -119.36
CA LYS A 697 -60.03 76.60 -118.77
C LYS A 697 -58.72 76.13 -118.16
N ILE A 698 -58.76 75.74 -116.89
CA ILE A 698 -57.64 75.01 -116.28
C ILE A 698 -57.62 73.61 -116.89
N ILE A 699 -56.49 73.24 -117.49
CA ILE A 699 -56.23 71.92 -118.04
C ILE A 699 -55.21 71.19 -117.16
N THR A 700 -55.53 69.94 -116.79
CA THR A 700 -54.55 69.04 -116.16
C THR A 700 -53.58 68.56 -117.21
N ILE A 701 -52.28 68.65 -116.92
CA ILE A 701 -51.21 68.27 -117.84
C ILE A 701 -50.80 66.82 -117.60
N THR A 702 -50.48 66.49 -116.36
CA THR A 702 -50.07 65.16 -115.88
C THR A 702 -49.99 65.20 -114.35
N THR A 703 -49.76 64.06 -113.72
CA THR A 703 -49.46 63.94 -112.28
C THR A 703 -48.10 63.27 -112.11
N ILE A 704 -47.23 63.85 -111.29
CA ILE A 704 -46.01 63.17 -110.84
C ILE A 704 -46.39 62.21 -109.71
N VAL A 705 -46.19 60.92 -109.96
CA VAL A 705 -46.28 59.87 -108.93
C VAL A 705 -44.86 59.61 -108.42
N ALA A 706 -44.73 59.56 -107.09
CA ALA A 706 -43.52 59.20 -106.41
C ALA A 706 -43.87 58.48 -105.10
N HIS A 707 -42.95 57.67 -104.60
CA HIS A 707 -43.08 56.95 -103.34
C HIS A 707 -41.78 57.11 -102.54
N ASP A 708 -41.89 57.27 -101.23
CA ASP A 708 -40.77 56.99 -100.32
C ASP A 708 -41.03 55.71 -99.53
N ARG A 709 -40.04 55.29 -98.75
CA ARG A 709 -40.12 54.11 -97.87
C ARG A 709 -40.19 54.47 -96.39
N ASP A 710 -39.49 55.53 -96.02
CA ASP A 710 -39.46 56.07 -94.65
C ASP A 710 -40.90 56.40 -94.16
N SER A 711 -41.08 56.60 -92.85
CA SER A 711 -42.42 56.73 -92.25
C SER A 711 -42.79 58.19 -91.93
N TYR A 712 -44.06 58.43 -91.59
CA TYR A 712 -44.59 59.72 -91.17
C TYR A 712 -44.07 60.94 -91.98
N MET A 713 -43.26 61.82 -91.38
CA MET A 713 -42.74 63.04 -92.01
C MET A 713 -41.57 62.79 -92.96
N ASN A 714 -40.88 61.65 -92.77
CA ASN A 714 -39.80 61.19 -93.63
C ASN A 714 -40.39 60.57 -94.92
N GLY A 715 -41.52 59.86 -94.80
CA GLY A 715 -42.25 59.30 -95.95
C GLY A 715 -43.16 60.24 -96.72
N ASN A 716 -43.71 61.27 -96.07
CA ASN A 716 -44.74 62.13 -96.65
C ASN A 716 -44.17 63.09 -97.72
N LEU A 717 -44.70 63.02 -98.95
CA LEU A 717 -44.12 63.75 -100.09
C LEU A 717 -44.71 65.17 -100.32
N THR A 718 -43.90 66.01 -100.96
CA THR A 718 -44.22 67.36 -101.44
C THR A 718 -43.65 67.62 -102.84
N TYR A 719 -44.31 68.48 -103.62
CA TYR A 719 -44.09 68.61 -105.06
C TYR A 719 -43.96 70.09 -105.48
N THR A 720 -42.86 70.46 -106.15
CA THR A 720 -42.60 71.84 -106.58
C THR A 720 -41.98 71.91 -107.98
N ILE A 721 -42.35 72.92 -108.78
CA ILE A 721 -41.66 73.25 -110.04
C ILE A 721 -40.49 74.18 -109.69
N ILE A 722 -39.27 73.81 -110.06
CA ILE A 722 -38.04 74.56 -109.71
C ILE A 722 -37.36 75.25 -110.91
N ASP A 723 -37.63 74.80 -112.14
CA ASP A 723 -37.15 75.47 -113.36
C ASP A 723 -38.09 75.16 -114.56
N GLY A 724 -37.96 75.94 -115.63
CA GLY A 724 -38.72 75.78 -116.89
C GLY A 724 -40.04 76.56 -116.96
N ASN A 725 -40.39 77.28 -115.89
CA ASN A 725 -41.69 77.94 -115.72
C ASN A 725 -41.55 79.46 -115.50
N GLN A 726 -40.59 80.10 -116.18
CA GLN A 726 -40.21 81.50 -115.94
C GLN A 726 -41.31 82.53 -116.30
N HIS A 727 -42.42 82.06 -116.90
CA HIS A 727 -43.60 82.84 -117.28
C HIS A 727 -44.88 82.38 -116.54
N GLU A 728 -44.74 81.53 -115.52
CA GLU A 728 -45.84 81.02 -114.66
C GLU A 728 -47.00 80.32 -115.39
N TYR A 729 -46.75 79.77 -116.58
CA TYR A 729 -47.75 79.05 -117.38
C TYR A 729 -48.27 77.76 -116.72
N PHE A 730 -47.46 77.16 -115.85
CA PHE A 730 -47.76 75.91 -115.15
C PHE A 730 -47.85 76.12 -113.64
N GLN A 731 -48.73 75.37 -112.99
CA GLN A 731 -48.87 75.29 -111.53
C GLN A 731 -48.86 73.81 -111.11
N ILE A 732 -48.30 73.48 -109.95
CA ILE A 732 -48.29 72.13 -109.40
C ILE A 732 -48.99 72.10 -108.04
N ASN A 733 -49.77 71.05 -107.77
CA ASN A 733 -50.32 70.79 -106.46
C ASN A 733 -49.22 70.28 -105.52
N TYR A 734 -48.97 71.05 -104.45
CA TYR A 734 -47.90 70.79 -103.48
C TYR A 734 -47.94 69.41 -102.81
N PHE A 735 -49.13 68.80 -102.67
CA PHE A 735 -49.31 67.54 -101.93
C PHE A 735 -49.55 66.31 -102.81
N ASN A 736 -49.89 66.46 -104.10
CA ASN A 736 -50.23 65.32 -104.96
C ASN A 736 -49.59 65.34 -106.36
N GLY A 737 -48.62 66.23 -106.62
CA GLY A 737 -47.83 66.23 -107.85
C GLY A 737 -48.59 66.54 -109.14
N THR A 738 -49.87 66.89 -109.08
CA THR A 738 -50.68 67.18 -110.28
C THR A 738 -50.37 68.56 -110.83
N ILE A 739 -50.05 68.61 -112.13
CA ILE A 739 -49.68 69.82 -112.85
C ILE A 739 -50.87 70.32 -113.66
N TYR A 740 -51.09 71.63 -113.61
CA TYR A 740 -52.13 72.34 -114.34
C TYR A 740 -51.55 73.50 -115.16
N ALA A 741 -52.26 73.91 -116.21
CA ALA A 741 -52.01 75.15 -116.95
C ALA A 741 -53.34 75.84 -117.31
N GLN A 742 -53.29 77.14 -117.64
CA GLN A 742 -54.45 77.85 -118.20
C GLN A 742 -54.42 77.80 -119.72
N SER A 743 -55.46 77.21 -120.35
CA SER A 743 -55.51 76.95 -121.79
C SER A 743 -55.29 78.20 -122.66
N ASN A 744 -55.80 79.35 -122.23
CA ASN A 744 -55.72 80.62 -122.95
C ASN A 744 -54.38 81.37 -122.77
N ASN A 745 -53.47 80.88 -121.93
CA ASN A 745 -52.20 81.54 -121.62
C ASN A 745 -50.98 80.62 -121.83
N LEU A 746 -51.19 79.39 -122.32
CA LEU A 746 -50.13 78.41 -122.58
C LEU A 746 -49.69 78.48 -124.06
N PRO A 747 -48.52 79.07 -124.40
CA PRO A 747 -48.13 79.25 -125.80
C PRO A 747 -47.70 77.93 -126.44
N GLN A 748 -47.94 77.82 -127.75
CA GLN A 748 -47.45 76.71 -128.58
C GLN A 748 -45.91 76.66 -128.58
N GLY A 749 -45.32 75.49 -128.39
CA GLY A 749 -43.88 75.34 -128.21
C GLY A 749 -43.48 74.02 -127.57
N HIS A 750 -42.19 73.90 -127.22
CA HIS A 750 -41.69 72.89 -126.30
C HIS A 750 -41.40 73.58 -124.96
N HIS A 751 -42.08 73.13 -123.92
CA HIS A 751 -41.81 73.52 -122.53
C HIS A 751 -41.06 72.38 -121.85
N ARG A 752 -40.10 72.71 -120.99
CA ARG A 752 -39.27 71.72 -120.28
C ARG A 752 -39.25 72.08 -118.80
N LEU A 753 -40.12 71.46 -118.01
CA LEU A 753 -40.21 71.69 -116.58
C LEU A 753 -39.23 70.80 -115.83
N THR A 754 -38.52 71.37 -114.85
CA THR A 754 -37.81 70.61 -113.83
C THR A 754 -38.62 70.65 -112.53
N ILE A 755 -38.99 69.49 -112.03
CA ILE A 755 -39.81 69.32 -110.83
C ILE A 755 -38.97 68.66 -109.75
N LYS A 756 -39.08 69.18 -108.53
CA LYS A 756 -38.49 68.62 -107.32
C LYS A 756 -39.59 67.96 -106.50
N VAL A 757 -39.39 66.70 -106.14
CA VAL A 757 -40.19 65.98 -105.16
C VAL A 757 -39.33 65.80 -103.92
N CYS A 758 -39.84 66.17 -102.76
CA CYS A 758 -39.15 66.04 -101.47
C CYS A 758 -40.05 65.32 -100.48
N ASP A 759 -39.48 64.77 -99.41
CA ASP A 759 -40.21 64.45 -98.19
C ASP A 759 -40.69 65.73 -97.42
N GLN A 760 -41.09 65.57 -96.15
CA GLN A 760 -41.49 66.63 -95.23
C GLN A 760 -40.60 66.72 -93.97
N ASN A 761 -39.39 66.15 -93.99
CA ASN A 761 -38.44 66.24 -92.89
C ASN A 761 -37.85 67.66 -92.82
N GLU A 762 -38.14 68.40 -91.73
CA GLU A 762 -37.71 69.79 -91.58
C GLU A 762 -36.19 69.98 -91.43
N LEU A 763 -35.44 68.93 -91.07
CA LEU A 763 -34.01 69.01 -90.73
C LEU A 763 -33.10 68.58 -91.89
N ASN A 764 -33.48 67.55 -92.64
CA ASN A 764 -32.68 66.97 -93.72
C ASN A 764 -33.59 66.42 -94.84
N PRO A 765 -34.32 67.28 -95.57
CA PRO A 765 -35.25 66.82 -96.60
C PRO A 765 -34.51 66.28 -97.84
N LYS A 766 -34.75 65.00 -98.11
CA LYS A 766 -34.30 64.25 -99.28
C LYS A 766 -35.22 64.54 -100.44
N CYS A 767 -34.65 64.66 -101.63
CA CYS A 767 -35.41 65.05 -102.80
C CYS A 767 -34.87 64.46 -104.10
N SER A 768 -35.78 63.98 -104.94
CA SER A 768 -35.50 63.66 -106.34
C SER A 768 -35.93 64.79 -107.27
N THR A 769 -35.40 64.80 -108.49
CA THR A 769 -35.86 65.70 -109.55
C THR A 769 -36.18 64.94 -110.84
N ILE A 770 -37.23 65.38 -111.53
CA ILE A 770 -37.63 64.86 -112.85
C ILE A 770 -37.79 66.01 -113.84
N ILE A 771 -37.46 65.75 -115.10
CA ILE A 771 -37.60 66.70 -116.19
C ILE A 771 -38.72 66.26 -117.13
N ILE A 772 -39.84 66.99 -117.14
CA ILE A 772 -40.93 66.75 -118.08
C ILE A 772 -40.72 67.62 -119.32
N ASN A 773 -40.70 66.97 -120.49
CA ASN A 773 -40.85 67.65 -121.76
C ASN A 773 -42.35 67.68 -122.14
N ILE A 774 -42.90 68.87 -122.32
CA ILE A 774 -44.31 69.13 -122.63
C ILE A 774 -44.37 69.81 -124.01
N LYS A 775 -45.08 69.22 -124.97
CA LYS A 775 -45.27 69.77 -126.32
C LYS A 775 -46.68 70.31 -126.47
N VAL A 776 -46.79 71.57 -126.90
CA VAL A 776 -48.03 72.31 -127.16
C VAL A 776 -48.06 72.74 -128.62
N GLY A 777 -49.17 72.53 -129.33
CA GLY A 777 -49.36 72.95 -130.73
C GLY A 777 -49.61 71.79 -131.71
N GLU A 778 -49.51 72.03 -133.02
CA GLU A 778 -49.92 71.09 -134.08
C GLU A 778 -49.17 69.75 -134.14
N TYR A 779 -49.89 68.70 -134.56
CA TYR A 779 -49.42 67.31 -134.65
C TYR A 779 -48.71 67.01 -136.00
N ILE A 780 -47.45 67.37 -136.13
CA ILE A 780 -46.64 67.02 -137.31
C ILE A 780 -46.01 65.61 -137.14
N ASN A 781 -46.04 64.82 -138.22
CA ASN A 781 -45.71 63.38 -138.24
C ASN A 781 -44.38 62.97 -137.57
N LYS A 782 -44.48 62.49 -136.32
CA LYS A 782 -44.11 61.15 -135.82
C LYS A 782 -43.04 60.31 -136.58
N LEU A 783 -41.93 60.90 -137.04
CA LEU A 783 -40.81 60.13 -137.63
C LEU A 783 -39.39 60.73 -137.44
N TYR A 784 -39.24 61.91 -136.84
CA TYR A 784 -37.93 62.54 -136.57
C TYR A 784 -37.57 62.60 -135.07
N TYR A 785 -37.85 61.52 -134.34
CA TYR A 785 -37.22 61.18 -133.05
C TYR A 785 -37.11 59.64 -132.93
N THR A 786 -36.20 59.04 -133.70
CA THR A 786 -35.89 57.59 -133.62
C THR A 786 -34.40 57.34 -133.81
N THR A 787 -33.93 56.23 -133.22
CA THR A 787 -32.52 55.81 -133.07
C THR A 787 -31.71 56.67 -132.09
N SER A 788 -30.85 56.08 -131.25
CA SER A 788 -30.55 54.65 -131.06
C SER A 788 -31.28 54.05 -129.85
N LEU A 789 -32.09 53.01 -130.06
CA LEU A 789 -32.01 51.87 -129.14
C LEU A 789 -30.63 51.23 -129.38
N ASN A 790 -29.89 50.90 -128.32
CA ASN A 790 -28.87 49.86 -128.43
C ASN A 790 -29.40 48.60 -127.74
N SER A 791 -29.75 47.60 -128.53
CA SER A 791 -30.45 46.40 -128.08
C SER A 791 -29.48 45.34 -127.59
N GLN A 792 -29.17 45.35 -126.29
CA GLN A 792 -28.63 44.19 -125.56
C GLN A 792 -29.48 43.93 -124.32
N HIS A 793 -29.59 42.65 -123.93
CA HIS A 793 -30.40 42.16 -122.80
C HIS A 793 -31.92 42.41 -122.80
N LEU A 794 -32.54 42.31 -123.98
CA LEU A 794 -33.80 41.54 -124.09
C LEU A 794 -33.62 40.19 -124.83
N LEU A 795 -32.41 39.62 -124.70
CA LEU A 795 -32.13 38.19 -124.84
C LEU A 795 -31.39 37.72 -123.58
N ASN A 796 -31.53 36.44 -123.25
CA ASN A 796 -31.22 35.76 -121.98
C ASN A 796 -32.34 35.77 -120.91
N LYS A 797 -33.59 36.08 -121.29
CA LYS A 797 -34.76 35.41 -120.68
C LYS A 797 -34.99 34.04 -121.36
N ILE A 798 -33.98 33.16 -121.26
CA ILE A 798 -33.92 31.72 -121.58
C ILE A 798 -32.50 31.28 -121.23
N GLN A 799 -32.34 30.16 -120.51
CA GLN A 799 -31.08 29.59 -119.98
C GLN A 799 -30.30 30.55 -119.03
N GLN A 800 -30.12 30.29 -117.74
CA GLN A 800 -30.49 29.14 -116.88
C GLN A 800 -31.69 29.57 -115.98
N LYS A 801 -32.69 28.80 -115.55
CA LYS A 801 -33.00 27.34 -115.51
C LYS A 801 -31.90 26.38 -115.91
N GLU A 802 -31.21 25.88 -114.89
CA GLU A 802 -31.26 24.44 -114.58
C GLU A 802 -31.74 24.22 -113.13
N TYR A 803 -32.09 22.97 -112.84
CA TYR A 803 -32.58 22.30 -111.62
C TYR A 803 -32.28 22.91 -110.23
N SER A 804 -33.11 22.74 -109.19
CA SER A 804 -34.30 21.88 -108.98
C SER A 804 -35.36 22.62 -108.11
N PHE A 805 -36.69 22.43 -108.21
CA PHE A 805 -37.48 21.25 -107.80
C PHE A 805 -37.14 20.83 -106.35
N GLU A 806 -38.03 20.77 -105.34
CA GLU A 806 -39.52 20.79 -105.19
C GLU A 806 -39.85 21.21 -103.72
N TYR A 807 -41.09 21.38 -103.20
CA TYR A 807 -42.45 21.53 -103.75
C TYR A 807 -43.22 22.42 -102.75
N ASP A 808 -44.14 23.26 -103.22
CA ASP A 808 -45.16 23.84 -102.34
C ASP A 808 -46.46 23.02 -102.42
N THR A 809 -46.86 22.39 -101.30
CA THR A 809 -48.24 21.91 -101.12
C THR A 809 -48.54 21.65 -99.64
N ILE A 810 -49.33 22.56 -99.08
CA ILE A 810 -50.02 22.40 -97.79
C ILE A 810 -50.93 21.15 -97.81
N LEU A 811 -51.27 20.63 -96.62
CA LEU A 811 -52.36 19.67 -96.35
C LEU A 811 -52.08 18.15 -96.40
N THR A 812 -50.90 17.68 -95.96
CA THR A 812 -50.73 16.25 -95.53
C THR A 812 -49.90 16.00 -94.25
N ARG A 813 -49.17 16.99 -93.72
CA ARG A 813 -48.08 16.71 -92.74
C ARG A 813 -48.50 16.56 -91.26
N GLU A 814 -49.66 17.08 -90.86
CA GLU A 814 -50.20 16.93 -89.49
C GLU A 814 -50.62 15.48 -89.18
N ILE A 815 -51.22 14.79 -90.15
CA ILE A 815 -51.84 13.47 -89.93
C ILE A 815 -50.78 12.36 -89.78
N ILE A 816 -49.66 12.47 -90.49
CA ILE A 816 -48.60 11.44 -90.46
C ILE A 816 -47.86 11.42 -89.11
N LEU A 817 -47.65 12.57 -88.47
CA LEU A 817 -47.01 12.63 -87.16
C LEU A 817 -47.88 11.97 -86.07
N VAL A 818 -49.20 12.24 -86.10
CA VAL A 818 -50.18 11.60 -85.21
C VAL A 818 -50.26 10.09 -85.46
N VAL A 819 -50.19 9.63 -86.71
CA VAL A 819 -50.14 8.19 -87.03
C VAL A 819 -48.85 7.55 -86.50
N ILE A 820 -47.68 8.17 -86.66
CA ILE A 820 -46.41 7.63 -86.14
C ILE A 820 -46.45 7.54 -84.61
N ILE A 821 -46.85 8.62 -83.92
CA ILE A 821 -46.97 8.63 -82.45
C ILE A 821 -48.00 7.60 -81.97
N SER A 822 -49.12 7.43 -82.68
CA SER A 822 -50.12 6.38 -82.42
C SER A 822 -49.55 4.95 -82.60
N THR A 823 -48.76 4.70 -83.66
CA THR A 823 -48.10 3.39 -83.85
C THR A 823 -47.05 3.08 -82.77
N ILE A 824 -46.33 4.09 -82.27
CA ILE A 824 -45.36 3.93 -81.17
C ILE A 824 -46.11 3.67 -79.84
N LEU A 825 -47.15 4.45 -79.53
CA LEU A 825 -47.97 4.25 -78.34
C LEU A 825 -48.67 2.88 -78.34
N THR A 826 -49.21 2.42 -79.48
CA THR A 826 -49.84 1.09 -79.57
C THR A 826 -48.83 -0.06 -79.48
N LEU A 827 -47.58 0.12 -79.95
CA LEU A 827 -46.51 -0.85 -79.73
C LEU A 827 -46.15 -0.97 -78.24
N VAL A 828 -45.98 0.17 -77.54
CA VAL A 828 -45.73 0.21 -76.10
C VAL A 828 -46.90 -0.37 -75.29
N PHE A 829 -48.15 -0.08 -75.68
CA PHE A 829 -49.34 -0.64 -75.05
C PHE A 829 -49.45 -2.17 -75.27
N SER A 830 -49.01 -2.67 -76.43
CA SER A 830 -48.98 -4.11 -76.73
C SER A 830 -47.94 -4.85 -75.87
N ILE A 831 -46.74 -4.29 -75.70
CA ILE A 831 -45.67 -4.88 -74.88
C ILE A 831 -46.05 -4.87 -73.40
N THR A 832 -46.61 -3.77 -72.89
CA THR A 832 -47.06 -3.66 -71.49
C THR A 832 -48.26 -4.56 -71.17
N MET A 833 -49.22 -4.73 -72.09
CA MET A 833 -50.30 -5.72 -71.93
C MET A 833 -49.79 -7.17 -71.97
N GLY A 834 -48.77 -7.48 -72.77
CA GLY A 834 -48.11 -8.80 -72.77
C GLY A 834 -47.55 -9.17 -71.40
N ILE A 835 -46.90 -8.20 -70.72
CA ILE A 835 -46.35 -8.37 -69.37
C ILE A 835 -47.45 -8.51 -68.32
N LEU A 836 -48.54 -7.72 -68.42
CA LEU A 836 -49.69 -7.82 -67.51
C LEU A 836 -50.42 -9.17 -67.61
N ILE A 837 -50.55 -9.73 -68.83
CA ILE A 837 -51.20 -11.03 -69.06
C ILE A 837 -50.32 -12.18 -68.54
N ALA A 838 -48.99 -12.09 -68.68
CA ALA A 838 -48.06 -13.10 -68.14
C ALA A 838 -48.14 -13.22 -66.61
N CYS A 839 -48.33 -12.11 -65.88
CA CYS A 839 -48.44 -12.11 -64.42
C CYS A 839 -49.81 -12.60 -63.89
N PHE A 840 -50.88 -12.60 -64.71
CA PHE A 840 -52.23 -12.92 -64.23
C PHE A 840 -52.60 -14.41 -64.22
N CYS A 841 -51.69 -15.30 -64.65
CA CYS A 841 -51.94 -16.74 -64.75
C CYS A 841 -51.33 -17.60 -63.61
N LYS A 842 -51.00 -17.01 -62.44
CA LYS A 842 -50.77 -17.76 -61.21
C LYS A 842 -51.57 -17.21 -60.01
N GLN A 843 -52.35 -18.11 -59.42
CA GLN A 843 -52.91 -18.06 -58.06
C GLN A 843 -54.10 -17.11 -57.79
N LYS A 844 -55.30 -17.57 -58.17
CA LYS A 844 -56.57 -17.20 -57.50
C LYS A 844 -57.34 -18.49 -57.16
N ARG A 845 -57.84 -18.59 -55.91
CA ARG A 845 -58.30 -19.81 -55.19
C ARG A 845 -57.16 -20.77 -54.79
N CYS A 846 -57.22 -21.50 -53.68
CA CYS A 846 -58.19 -21.48 -52.55
C CYS A 846 -57.57 -20.71 -51.36
N GLN A 847 -58.25 -19.90 -50.52
CA GLN A 847 -59.64 -19.79 -50.06
C GLN A 847 -60.01 -20.76 -48.90
N HIS A 848 -60.41 -20.17 -47.75
CA HIS A 848 -60.91 -20.79 -46.49
C HIS A 848 -59.87 -21.54 -45.62
N LEU A 849 -59.87 -21.46 -44.28
CA LEU A 849 -60.84 -20.91 -43.30
C LEU A 849 -60.17 -20.17 -42.10
N ASN A 850 -60.92 -19.23 -41.50
CA ASN A 850 -61.14 -18.91 -40.07
C ASN A 850 -60.29 -19.64 -38.98
N ARG A 851 -60.00 -19.06 -37.80
CA ARG A 851 -60.44 -17.85 -37.04
C ARG A 851 -59.35 -17.62 -35.95
N SER A 852 -59.17 -16.53 -35.19
CA SER A 852 -59.92 -15.31 -34.79
C SER A 852 -58.95 -14.44 -33.93
N SER A 853 -59.17 -13.21 -33.45
CA SER A 853 -60.01 -12.01 -33.71
C SER A 853 -59.86 -11.11 -32.44
N LEU A 854 -59.99 -9.78 -32.34
CA LEU A 854 -60.49 -8.63 -33.15
C LEU A 854 -59.91 -7.33 -32.45
N LYS A 855 -60.28 -6.04 -32.49
CA LYS A 855 -61.40 -5.22 -33.07
C LYS A 855 -61.10 -3.69 -33.10
N LYS A 856 -60.60 -3.16 -34.23
CA LYS A 856 -60.89 -1.80 -34.78
C LYS A 856 -60.40 -0.51 -34.03
N PRO A 857 -60.40 0.69 -34.67
CA PRO A 857 -60.22 1.01 -36.11
C PRO A 857 -59.40 2.29 -36.46
N CYS A 858 -59.03 2.43 -37.76
CA CYS A 858 -58.73 3.70 -38.50
C CYS A 858 -57.46 4.51 -38.12
N GLU A 859 -56.68 5.11 -39.04
CA GLU A 859 -56.68 5.12 -40.52
C GLU A 859 -55.30 5.55 -41.11
N LEU A 860 -55.21 5.71 -42.45
CA LEU A 860 -54.09 6.23 -43.25
C LEU A 860 -52.84 5.33 -43.52
N LEU A 861 -51.88 5.87 -44.29
CA LEU A 861 -50.89 5.18 -45.14
C LEU A 861 -49.43 5.63 -44.92
N GLN A 862 -48.50 4.68 -45.14
CA GLN A 862 -47.16 4.82 -45.76
C GLN A 862 -45.99 5.57 -45.08
N SER A 863 -44.80 5.19 -45.60
CA SER A 863 -43.46 5.80 -45.50
C SER A 863 -42.70 5.73 -44.17
N THR A 864 -41.38 5.55 -44.30
CA THR A 864 -40.38 5.41 -43.24
C THR A 864 -39.02 5.85 -43.78
N ASP A 865 -38.48 6.97 -43.31
CA ASP A 865 -37.16 7.50 -43.68
C ASP A 865 -36.52 8.16 -42.46
N ALA A 866 -35.24 7.91 -42.20
CA ALA A 866 -34.36 8.72 -41.34
C ALA A 866 -32.87 8.31 -41.43
N ASP A 867 -32.02 9.33 -41.42
CA ASP A 867 -30.66 9.42 -40.84
C ASP A 867 -29.53 8.41 -41.17
N LYS A 868 -28.69 8.84 -42.12
CA LYS A 868 -27.32 9.38 -41.90
C LYS A 868 -26.30 8.71 -40.94
N LEU A 869 -25.06 8.66 -41.47
CA LEU A 869 -23.73 8.72 -40.78
C LEU A 869 -23.34 7.56 -39.84
N LEU A 870 -22.05 7.22 -39.68
CA LEU A 870 -20.87 7.29 -40.58
C LEU A 870 -19.76 6.43 -39.93
N THR A 871 -19.10 5.54 -40.68
CA THR A 871 -17.88 4.80 -40.24
C THR A 871 -18.05 3.93 -38.96
N THR A 872 -17.19 2.97 -38.60
CA THR A 872 -15.87 2.58 -39.12
C THR A 872 -15.72 1.05 -39.05
N ILE A 873 -14.89 0.47 -39.92
CA ILE A 873 -13.72 -0.38 -39.58
C ILE A 873 -13.20 -0.95 -40.89
N SER A 874 -12.02 -0.51 -41.31
CA SER A 874 -11.34 -1.01 -42.50
C SER A 874 -9.92 -1.47 -42.18
N THR A 875 -9.70 -2.77 -42.38
CA THR A 875 -8.48 -3.37 -42.93
C THR A 875 -7.13 -3.07 -42.27
N THR A 876 -6.48 -4.12 -41.76
CA THR A 876 -5.03 -4.27 -41.97
C THR A 876 -4.77 -5.01 -43.29
N ASN A 877 -3.62 -4.72 -43.91
CA ASN A 877 -3.03 -5.44 -45.06
C ASN A 877 -3.75 -5.35 -46.42
N LYS A 878 -3.06 -5.28 -47.57
CA LYS A 878 -1.67 -4.84 -47.87
C LYS A 878 -1.56 -4.54 -49.37
N LEU A 879 -0.67 -3.62 -49.74
CA LEU A 879 -0.28 -3.43 -51.15
C LEU A 879 0.86 -4.38 -51.56
N THR A 880 0.95 -4.63 -52.87
CA THR A 880 1.93 -5.41 -53.69
C THR A 880 1.54 -6.84 -54.06
N GLY A 881 1.73 -7.17 -55.34
CA GLY A 881 1.38 -8.47 -55.94
C GLY A 881 1.30 -8.45 -57.47
N HIS A 882 2.45 -8.30 -58.16
CA HIS A 882 2.53 -8.66 -59.60
C HIS A 882 2.85 -10.15 -59.74
N HIS A 883 2.19 -10.83 -60.70
CA HIS A 883 2.58 -12.18 -61.12
C HIS A 883 3.85 -12.15 -61.96
N HIS A 884 4.71 -13.17 -61.84
CA HIS A 884 4.91 -14.15 -62.92
C HIS A 884 5.82 -15.35 -62.50
N ILE A 885 5.50 -16.51 -63.08
CA ILE A 885 6.41 -17.61 -63.50
C ILE A 885 7.09 -18.50 -62.43
N GLU A 886 6.51 -19.70 -62.31
CA GLU A 886 7.10 -21.05 -62.42
C GLU A 886 8.23 -21.61 -61.50
N ALA A 887 8.05 -22.92 -61.24
CA ALA A 887 9.05 -23.99 -61.27
C ALA A 887 9.80 -24.47 -59.99
N TYR A 888 9.38 -25.67 -59.55
CA TYR A 888 10.18 -26.89 -59.32
C TYR A 888 11.17 -27.03 -58.12
N ASP A 889 10.80 -28.03 -57.29
CA ASP A 889 11.60 -29.19 -56.86
C ASP A 889 12.71 -29.16 -55.76
N GLU A 890 12.58 -30.21 -54.93
CA GLU A 890 13.63 -31.11 -54.38
C GLU A 890 14.78 -30.62 -53.45
N ILE A 891 15.36 -31.42 -52.53
CA ILE A 891 14.87 -32.58 -51.74
C ILE A 891 15.89 -33.00 -50.61
N LYS A 892 15.42 -33.73 -49.57
CA LYS A 892 16.14 -34.68 -48.66
C LYS A 892 17.26 -34.22 -47.67
N ARG A 893 17.13 -34.80 -46.44
CA ARG A 893 18.20 -35.34 -45.54
C ARG A 893 19.07 -34.30 -44.77
N SER A 894 19.65 -34.57 -43.59
CA SER A 894 19.80 -35.77 -42.71
C SER A 894 20.27 -35.33 -41.30
N ALA A 895 20.41 -36.15 -40.23
CA ALA A 895 19.73 -37.37 -39.73
C ALA A 895 20.37 -37.80 -38.38
N GLY A 896 19.60 -38.45 -37.48
CA GLY A 896 20.05 -38.97 -36.16
C GLY A 896 20.09 -37.91 -35.04
N GLY A 897 19.93 -38.22 -33.75
CA GLY A 897 19.63 -39.49 -33.04
C GLY A 897 20.30 -39.51 -31.65
N GLY A 898 19.77 -40.07 -30.56
CA GLY A 898 18.48 -40.74 -30.30
C GLY A 898 18.43 -41.30 -28.85
N SER A 899 17.37 -42.03 -28.49
CA SER A 899 17.10 -42.68 -27.17
C SER A 899 16.88 -41.74 -25.95
N SER A 900 16.12 -42.10 -24.91
CA SER A 900 15.42 -43.37 -24.57
C SER A 900 14.07 -43.13 -23.86
N GLU A 901 13.12 -44.06 -24.00
CA GLU A 901 11.82 -44.11 -23.28
C GLU A 901 11.80 -45.27 -22.26
N ASP A 902 10.95 -45.18 -21.23
CA ASP A 902 10.03 -46.24 -20.73
C ASP A 902 9.11 -45.60 -19.66
N SER A 903 7.76 -45.69 -19.62
CA SER A 903 6.73 -46.68 -20.00
C SER A 903 6.48 -47.78 -18.95
N CYS A 904 5.26 -48.28 -18.69
CA CYS A 904 3.86 -47.83 -18.97
C CYS A 904 3.16 -47.44 -17.64
N TYR A 905 1.86 -47.17 -17.43
CA TYR A 905 0.53 -47.33 -18.09
C TYR A 905 -0.33 -46.05 -17.78
N GLY A 906 -1.60 -45.82 -18.11
CA GLY A 906 -2.74 -46.59 -18.67
C GLY A 906 -3.94 -46.56 -17.68
N SER A 907 -4.92 -45.66 -17.80
CA SER A 907 -6.12 -45.69 -18.69
C SER A 907 -7.19 -46.73 -18.29
N ASN A 908 -8.52 -46.55 -18.30
CA ASN A 908 -9.51 -45.46 -18.54
C ASN A 908 -10.90 -46.01 -18.02
N ASP A 909 -12.05 -45.32 -17.89
CA ASP A 909 -12.50 -43.90 -17.76
C ASP A 909 -14.08 -43.89 -17.72
N LEU A 910 -14.72 -42.71 -17.71
CA LEU A 910 -16.12 -42.39 -18.08
C LEU A 910 -17.31 -42.77 -17.16
N SER A 911 -17.67 -41.81 -16.29
CA SER A 911 -18.99 -41.12 -16.30
C SER A 911 -20.28 -41.70 -15.64
N ARG A 912 -21.14 -40.74 -15.23
CA ARG A 912 -22.64 -40.73 -15.17
C ARG A 912 -23.46 -41.41 -14.03
N SER A 913 -24.11 -40.52 -13.27
CA SER A 913 -25.55 -40.45 -12.93
C SER A 913 -26.25 -41.40 -11.91
N SER A 914 -26.80 -40.75 -10.88
CA SER A 914 -28.17 -40.90 -10.31
C SER A 914 -28.65 -42.21 -9.64
N SER A 915 -28.70 -42.15 -8.30
CA SER A 915 -29.86 -42.48 -7.43
C SER A 915 -30.69 -43.77 -7.63
N SER A 916 -30.73 -44.61 -6.59
CA SER A 916 -31.97 -44.94 -5.84
C SER A 916 -31.65 -45.80 -4.60
N ALA A 917 -32.62 -45.99 -3.69
CA ALA A 917 -32.44 -46.68 -2.40
C ALA A 917 -33.68 -47.48 -1.99
N HIS A 918 -33.51 -48.55 -1.18
CA HIS A 918 -34.47 -49.27 -0.31
C HIS A 918 -33.62 -50.21 0.61
N GLY A 919 -33.98 -50.67 1.83
CA GLY A 919 -35.17 -50.52 2.69
C GLY A 919 -35.27 -51.74 3.67
N VAL A 920 -36.07 -51.82 4.75
CA VAL A 920 -37.02 -50.91 5.45
C VAL A 920 -37.27 -51.38 6.92
N ALA A 921 -36.95 -50.59 7.96
CA ALA A 921 -37.51 -50.63 9.35
C ALA A 921 -37.05 -49.39 10.17
N ARG A 922 -37.69 -48.77 11.19
CA ARG A 922 -39.00 -48.82 11.91
C ARG A 922 -39.20 -49.77 13.13
N PRO A 923 -40.01 -49.38 14.15
CA PRO A 923 -40.36 -48.01 14.61
C PRO A 923 -40.51 -47.83 16.15
N LEU A 924 -40.52 -46.58 16.67
CA LEU A 924 -41.56 -45.97 17.55
C LEU A 924 -41.05 -44.72 18.32
N LEU A 925 -42.00 -43.95 18.88
CA LEU A 925 -41.81 -42.66 19.57
C LEU A 925 -42.75 -42.54 20.79
N THR A 926 -42.22 -42.24 21.97
CA THR A 926 -42.85 -41.47 23.08
C THR A 926 -41.79 -41.14 24.14
N ALA A 927 -42.05 -40.14 25.01
CA ALA A 927 -41.12 -39.66 26.03
C ALA A 927 -41.69 -39.79 27.46
N GLN A 928 -40.83 -39.92 28.48
CA GLN A 928 -41.19 -39.72 29.89
C GLN A 928 -39.98 -39.40 30.81
N HIS A 929 -40.21 -39.32 32.13
CA HIS A 929 -39.46 -38.48 33.09
C HIS A 929 -38.28 -39.12 33.87
N ARG A 930 -37.36 -38.22 34.29
CA ARG A 930 -36.41 -38.23 35.43
C ARG A 930 -36.44 -39.40 36.45
N SER A 931 -35.26 -39.93 36.77
CA SER A 931 -34.75 -40.29 38.13
C SER A 931 -33.25 -40.69 38.05
N SER A 932 -32.52 -40.98 39.15
CA SER A 932 -31.99 -40.03 40.16
C SER A 932 -31.07 -40.71 41.20
N SER A 933 -29.81 -40.25 41.39
CA SER A 933 -28.89 -40.54 42.52
C SER A 933 -27.47 -39.97 42.21
N LEU A 934 -26.45 -39.80 43.07
CA LEU A 934 -26.13 -39.62 44.53
C LEU A 934 -24.58 -39.39 44.57
N SER A 935 -23.81 -38.94 45.59
CA SER A 935 -23.91 -38.21 46.89
C SER A 935 -22.46 -38.13 47.46
N SER A 936 -21.99 -37.24 48.36
CA SER A 936 -22.52 -36.08 49.12
C SER A 936 -21.40 -34.98 49.16
N THR A 937 -20.95 -34.22 50.19
CA THR A 937 -21.16 -34.06 51.65
C THR A 937 -21.46 -32.56 52.00
N SER A 938 -21.04 -32.03 53.17
CA SER A 938 -21.44 -30.70 53.70
C SER A 938 -20.64 -30.24 54.94
N VAL A 939 -20.65 -28.93 55.25
CA VAL A 939 -20.78 -28.30 56.61
C VAL A 939 -21.08 -26.78 56.47
N ASP A 940 -21.62 -26.15 57.52
CA ASP A 940 -22.41 -24.90 57.53
C ASP A 940 -21.66 -23.55 57.70
N TYR A 941 -22.32 -22.41 57.40
CA TYR A 941 -22.83 -21.42 58.38
C TYR A 941 -23.69 -20.30 57.69
N ALA A 942 -24.27 -19.32 58.42
CA ALA A 942 -25.51 -18.63 58.00
C ALA A 942 -25.61 -17.08 58.21
N VAL A 943 -26.43 -16.42 57.34
CA VAL A 943 -27.53 -15.41 57.58
C VAL A 943 -27.40 -14.41 58.76
N PRO A 944 -27.75 -13.08 58.67
CA PRO A 944 -28.71 -12.36 57.79
C PRO A 944 -28.11 -11.07 57.11
N THR A 945 -28.79 -10.04 56.55
CA THR A 945 -30.15 -9.42 56.69
C THR A 945 -30.68 -8.69 55.44
N GLN A 946 -32.00 -8.81 55.23
CA GLN A 946 -33.00 -7.82 54.73
C GLN A 946 -32.88 -7.23 53.30
N ARG A 947 -33.83 -7.52 52.39
CA ARG A 947 -35.16 -6.87 52.11
C ARG A 947 -35.04 -5.62 51.22
N GLN A 948 -35.93 -5.32 50.26
CA GLN A 948 -37.04 -6.05 49.59
C GLN A 948 -37.12 -5.43 48.16
N GLN A 949 -37.40 -6.17 47.07
CA GLN A 949 -38.76 -6.48 46.58
C GLN A 949 -39.72 -5.26 46.54
N SER A 950 -40.48 -5.00 45.47
CA SER A 950 -40.78 -5.87 44.32
C SER A 950 -41.33 -5.13 43.09
N SER A 951 -40.96 -5.64 41.91
CA SER A 951 -41.80 -5.85 40.71
C SER A 951 -42.87 -4.81 40.28
N ALA A 952 -42.68 -4.32 39.05
CA ALA A 952 -43.62 -4.53 37.92
C ALA A 952 -45.02 -3.84 38.00
N ASN A 953 -45.86 -3.83 36.95
CA ASN A 953 -45.79 -4.57 35.68
C ASN A 953 -46.56 -3.85 34.54
N ASN A 954 -46.03 -3.97 33.32
CA ASN A 954 -46.76 -4.05 32.05
C ASN A 954 -47.66 -2.89 31.52
N LYS A 955 -47.67 -2.80 30.18
CA LYS A 955 -48.69 -2.21 29.29
C LYS A 955 -48.89 -0.68 29.29
N SER A 956 -49.25 -0.02 28.19
CA SER A 956 -48.92 -0.16 26.74
C SER A 956 -49.80 0.81 25.96
N ALA A 957 -49.22 1.66 25.10
CA ALA A 957 -49.89 2.36 23.99
C ALA A 957 -51.01 3.38 24.36
N THR A 958 -51.40 4.36 23.53
CA THR A 958 -50.75 5.11 22.42
C THR A 958 -51.69 6.27 22.05
N VAL A 959 -51.18 7.49 21.82
CA VAL A 959 -51.85 8.64 21.12
C VAL A 959 -53.07 9.29 21.83
N VAL A 960 -53.37 10.61 21.73
CA VAL A 960 -52.58 11.86 21.50
C VAL A 960 -53.51 13.10 21.74
N LEU A 961 -53.00 14.35 21.55
CA LEU A 961 -53.72 15.64 21.41
C LEU A 961 -54.29 16.36 22.67
N VAL A 962 -53.92 17.66 22.79
CA VAL A 962 -54.56 18.81 23.51
C VAL A 962 -54.84 18.66 25.02
N GLY A 963 -54.58 19.63 25.92
CA GLY A 963 -54.07 21.00 25.77
C GLY A 963 -54.99 22.04 26.45
N ILE A 964 -54.42 23.21 26.83
CA ILE A 964 -55.10 24.44 27.29
C ILE A 964 -55.56 24.49 28.78
N HIS A 965 -54.71 25.16 29.57
CA HIS A 965 -54.97 26.12 30.67
C HIS A 965 -55.65 25.79 32.02
N GLN A 966 -55.04 26.43 33.05
CA GLN A 966 -55.62 27.04 34.27
C GLN A 966 -56.09 26.10 35.40
N SER A 967 -55.90 26.42 36.69
CA SER A 967 -55.12 27.49 37.37
C SER A 967 -55.06 27.23 38.90
N ILE A 968 -54.60 28.22 39.69
CA ILE A 968 -54.84 28.41 41.16
C ILE A 968 -54.01 27.50 42.10
N SER A 969 -53.50 27.94 43.28
CA SER A 969 -52.95 29.25 43.72
C SER A 969 -52.31 29.13 45.12
N SER A 970 -51.14 29.75 45.36
CA SER A 970 -50.64 30.29 46.65
C SER A 970 -49.45 31.21 46.32
N VAL A 971 -49.51 32.54 46.45
CA VAL A 971 -49.47 33.35 47.71
C VAL A 971 -48.12 33.14 48.42
N ASP A 972 -47.13 34.04 48.34
CA ASP A 972 -47.06 35.51 48.65
C ASP A 972 -47.16 35.78 50.17
N ASP A 973 -46.56 36.81 50.78
CA ASP A 973 -45.99 38.07 50.22
C ASP A 973 -44.78 38.60 51.06
N ASN A 974 -44.27 39.78 50.70
CA ASN A 974 -43.07 40.48 51.18
C ASN A 974 -43.14 41.05 52.61
N ILE A 975 -41.97 41.32 53.20
CA ILE A 975 -41.72 42.45 54.14
C ILE A 975 -40.25 42.90 54.05
N GLN A 976 -39.99 44.20 54.25
CA GLN A 976 -38.65 44.83 54.17
C GLN A 976 -37.88 44.78 55.51
N GLN A 977 -36.55 44.61 55.49
CA GLN A 977 -35.60 45.38 56.33
C GLN A 977 -34.10 45.18 55.98
N GLN A 978 -33.32 46.25 56.10
CA GLN A 978 -31.86 46.29 56.35
C GLN A 978 -31.63 46.36 57.89
N PRO A 979 -30.42 46.17 58.50
CA PRO A 979 -29.09 46.53 57.97
C PRO A 979 -27.78 45.77 58.44
N ASN A 980 -26.67 46.09 57.76
CA ASN A 980 -25.28 46.36 58.26
C ASN A 980 -24.32 45.34 58.96
N HIS A 981 -23.03 45.50 58.59
CA HIS A 981 -21.74 45.17 59.29
C HIS A 981 -21.32 43.67 59.37
N LEU A 982 -20.03 43.27 59.46
CA LEU A 982 -18.67 43.90 59.59
C LEU A 982 -17.73 43.36 58.46
N LYS A 983 -16.72 44.06 57.90
CA LYS A 983 -15.39 44.56 58.40
C LYS A 983 -14.36 43.47 58.79
N THR A 984 -13.02 43.55 58.61
CA THR A 984 -12.05 44.19 57.63
C THR A 984 -10.62 44.18 58.24
N PHE A 985 -9.55 43.89 57.47
CA PHE A 985 -8.15 44.36 57.66
C PHE A 985 -7.43 44.30 56.28
N HIS A 986 -7.05 45.41 55.62
CA HIS A 986 -5.86 46.29 55.80
C HIS A 986 -4.54 45.73 55.20
N SER A 987 -3.70 46.49 54.48
CA SER A 987 -3.72 47.92 54.05
C SER A 987 -2.60 48.18 52.99
N PRO A 988 -2.54 49.32 52.22
CA PRO A 988 -3.23 50.61 52.44
C PRO A 988 -3.93 51.35 51.26
N ALA A 989 -3.21 51.84 50.22
CA ALA A 989 -3.53 53.08 49.47
C ALA A 989 -2.67 53.17 48.16
N ALA A 990 -2.90 54.01 47.12
CA ALA A 990 -3.99 54.87 46.60
C ALA A 990 -3.62 55.26 45.12
N SER A 991 -4.01 56.34 44.39
CA SER A 991 -4.76 57.59 44.66
C SER A 991 -5.32 58.29 43.37
N SER A 992 -6.09 59.37 43.58
CA SER A 992 -6.25 60.60 42.75
C SER A 992 -6.55 60.55 41.22
N SER A 993 -7.86 60.60 40.91
CA SER A 993 -8.59 61.72 40.21
C SER A 993 -8.59 62.00 38.68
N SER A 994 -9.84 62.25 38.20
CA SER A 994 -10.34 63.34 37.30
C SER A 994 -10.28 63.31 35.75
N SER A 995 -11.43 62.95 35.14
CA SER A 995 -12.24 63.70 34.13
C SER A 995 -11.67 64.44 32.90
N ASN A 996 -12.27 64.19 31.72
CA ASN A 996 -12.39 65.16 30.61
C ASN A 996 -13.62 64.90 29.70
N HIS A 997 -13.92 65.74 28.68
CA HIS A 997 -15.17 65.66 27.89
C HIS A 997 -15.14 66.35 26.49
N TYR A 998 -16.26 66.26 25.73
CA TYR A 998 -16.60 66.94 24.45
C TYR A 998 -15.90 66.44 23.15
N ASN A 999 -16.41 66.61 21.91
CA ASN A 999 -17.67 67.22 21.41
C ASN A 999 -18.20 66.59 20.08
N LEU A 1000 -19.40 67.00 19.61
CA LEU A 1000 -20.00 66.63 18.30
C LEU A 1000 -19.98 67.80 17.28
N LYS A 1001 -19.99 67.51 15.95
CA LYS A 1001 -21.14 67.82 15.05
C LYS A 1001 -20.99 67.48 13.55
N LYS A 1002 -22.08 66.91 13.01
CA LYS A 1002 -22.71 66.95 11.66
C LYS A 1002 -22.06 67.78 10.52
N THR A 1003 -22.25 67.28 9.28
CA THR A 1003 -23.06 67.93 8.20
C THR A 1003 -23.63 66.84 7.25
N VAL A 1004 -24.63 67.15 6.42
CA VAL A 1004 -25.44 66.23 5.59
C VAL A 1004 -25.76 66.90 4.23
N GLN A 1005 -26.00 66.11 3.17
CA GLN A 1005 -26.71 66.37 1.87
C GLN A 1005 -25.86 66.06 0.61
N ALA A 1006 -26.40 65.72 -0.58
CA ALA A 1006 -27.66 65.04 -0.95
C ALA A 1006 -27.76 64.80 -2.49
N LEU A 1007 -28.27 63.62 -2.93
CA LEU A 1007 -28.94 63.36 -4.23
C LEU A 1007 -28.07 63.56 -5.53
N THR A 1008 -28.40 63.15 -6.77
CA THR A 1008 -29.62 62.55 -7.38
C THR A 1008 -29.30 61.71 -8.65
N ARG A 1009 -30.09 60.64 -8.91
CA ARG A 1009 -30.53 59.97 -10.18
C ARG A 1009 -29.71 59.94 -11.52
N ARG A 1010 -29.92 58.82 -12.25
CA ARG A 1010 -29.63 58.50 -13.70
C ARG A 1010 -30.46 59.40 -14.70
N PRO A 1011 -30.42 59.29 -16.06
CA PRO A 1011 -29.83 58.25 -16.95
C PRO A 1011 -29.29 58.63 -18.39
N ILE A 1012 -28.70 57.62 -19.08
CA ILE A 1012 -28.78 57.29 -20.54
C ILE A 1012 -28.07 58.16 -21.63
N ALA A 1013 -27.63 57.45 -22.70
CA ALA A 1013 -27.33 57.87 -24.10
C ALA A 1013 -25.87 58.22 -24.53
N ASP A 1014 -25.28 57.27 -25.28
CA ASP A 1014 -24.88 57.39 -26.70
C ASP A 1014 -23.49 57.84 -27.24
N LEU A 1015 -23.20 57.21 -28.40
CA LEU A 1015 -22.35 57.58 -29.55
C LEU A 1015 -20.81 57.32 -29.57
N GLN A 1016 -20.50 56.24 -30.32
CA GLN A 1016 -19.58 56.18 -31.48
C GLN A 1016 -18.06 55.98 -31.33
N SER A 1017 -17.51 55.43 -32.42
CA SER A 1017 -16.13 54.97 -32.63
C SER A 1017 -15.57 55.51 -33.95
N THR A 1018 -14.25 55.73 -34.02
CA THR A 1018 -13.54 56.15 -35.24
C THR A 1018 -12.11 55.57 -35.33
N TYR A 1019 -12.04 54.34 -35.83
CA TYR A 1019 -11.10 53.86 -36.87
C TYR A 1019 -9.89 54.73 -37.31
N LEU A 1020 -8.65 54.18 -37.25
CA LEU A 1020 -7.84 53.74 -38.43
C LEU A 1020 -6.35 53.34 -38.11
N THR A 1021 -6.01 52.08 -38.43
CA THR A 1021 -4.74 51.51 -39.02
C THR A 1021 -3.35 52.17 -38.89
N TYR A 1022 -2.30 51.37 -38.62
CA TYR A 1022 -1.34 50.87 -39.64
C TYR A 1022 -0.41 49.75 -39.11
N ASP A 1023 0.39 49.11 -39.98
CA ASP A 1023 0.98 47.76 -39.83
C ASP A 1023 2.44 47.65 -39.30
N SER A 1024 2.75 46.45 -38.76
CA SER A 1024 4.02 45.67 -38.87
C SER A 1024 5.37 46.20 -38.33
N ILE A 1025 6.20 45.30 -37.74
CA ILE A 1025 7.64 45.04 -38.02
C ILE A 1025 8.22 43.98 -37.05
N ASP A 1026 9.26 43.25 -37.49
CA ASP A 1026 9.92 42.11 -36.82
C ASP A 1026 10.83 42.41 -35.61
N ALA A 1027 11.24 41.33 -34.92
CA ALA A 1027 12.17 41.32 -33.77
C ALA A 1027 13.65 41.06 -34.15
N PRO A 1028 14.62 41.45 -33.29
CA PRO A 1028 15.88 40.70 -33.16
C PRO A 1028 16.32 40.56 -31.65
N PRO A 1029 17.60 40.32 -31.23
CA PRO A 1029 17.97 39.06 -30.54
C PRO A 1029 18.69 39.23 -29.15
N PRO A 1030 19.01 38.13 -28.43
CA PRO A 1030 19.66 38.18 -27.10
C PRO A 1030 21.22 38.25 -27.12
N PRO A 1031 21.88 38.84 -26.09
CA PRO A 1031 23.35 38.97 -25.97
C PRO A 1031 24.06 37.88 -25.10
N PRO A 1032 25.42 37.80 -25.10
CA PRO A 1032 26.19 36.63 -24.61
C PRO A 1032 26.97 36.80 -23.27
N PRO A 1033 27.52 35.72 -22.67
CA PRO A 1033 28.41 35.73 -21.49
C PRO A 1033 29.93 35.85 -21.85
N PRO A 1034 30.78 36.48 -21.01
CA PRO A 1034 31.87 35.78 -20.27
C PRO A 1034 32.29 36.55 -18.97
N PRO A 1035 33.52 36.49 -18.36
CA PRO A 1035 34.64 35.52 -18.40
C PRO A 1035 35.15 35.04 -17.00
N LEU A 1036 36.25 34.26 -16.98
CA LEU A 1036 37.10 33.94 -15.81
C LEU A 1036 38.35 34.86 -15.75
N ALA A 1037 38.91 35.15 -14.55
CA ALA A 1037 40.35 34.96 -14.19
C ALA A 1037 40.90 35.77 -12.98
N SER A 1038 41.56 35.06 -12.05
CA SER A 1038 42.83 35.37 -11.33
C SER A 1038 43.12 36.67 -10.51
N SER A 1039 43.38 36.46 -9.21
CA SER A 1039 44.64 36.77 -8.45
C SER A 1039 44.77 37.95 -7.44
N ASN A 1040 45.60 37.68 -6.42
CA ASN A 1040 46.41 38.55 -5.54
C ASN A 1040 45.85 39.19 -4.24
N MET A 1041 46.13 38.49 -3.12
CA MET A 1041 46.70 38.93 -1.82
C MET A 1041 46.64 40.39 -1.33
N ILE A 1042 46.33 40.54 -0.02
CA ILE A 1042 47.10 41.34 0.97
C ILE A 1042 46.75 40.88 2.42
N TYR A 1043 47.71 40.96 3.34
CA TYR A 1043 47.64 40.70 4.80
C TYR A 1043 48.31 41.89 5.53
N PRO A 1044 47.97 42.27 6.79
CA PRO A 1044 48.65 41.64 7.96
C PRO A 1044 47.95 41.68 9.36
N ASN A 1045 48.32 40.72 10.23
CA ASN A 1045 48.38 40.72 11.73
C ASN A 1045 47.11 41.07 12.57
N HIS A 1046 46.92 40.72 13.85
CA HIS A 1046 47.74 40.20 14.99
C HIS A 1046 46.91 39.22 15.88
N SER A 1047 47.40 38.62 16.99
CA SER A 1047 48.39 37.53 17.09
C SER A 1047 48.59 37.02 18.56
N SER A 1048 47.85 36.00 19.04
CA SER A 1048 48.06 35.34 20.36
C SER A 1048 47.47 33.91 20.38
N THR A 1049 48.23 32.81 20.45
CA THR A 1049 48.93 32.16 21.61
C THR A 1049 47.97 31.58 22.67
N SER A 1050 48.14 30.36 23.21
CA SER A 1050 49.15 29.27 23.06
C SER A 1050 48.73 28.07 23.96
N SER A 1051 49.14 26.79 23.82
CA SER A 1051 49.84 25.99 22.77
C SER A 1051 49.92 24.51 23.23
N SER A 1052 50.61 23.62 22.48
CA SER A 1052 51.21 22.31 22.90
C SER A 1052 50.25 21.17 23.33
N SER A 1053 50.53 19.86 23.14
CA SER A 1053 51.57 19.10 22.37
C SER A 1053 51.33 17.57 22.57
N ALA A 1054 51.78 16.61 21.77
CA ALA A 1054 52.26 16.51 20.36
C ALA A 1054 52.57 15.01 20.05
N ALA A 1055 53.01 14.68 18.82
CA ALA A 1055 53.59 13.38 18.37
C ALA A 1055 52.61 12.16 18.26
N SER A 1056 52.81 11.15 17.39
CA SER A 1056 53.65 11.04 16.17
C SER A 1056 53.38 9.73 15.40
N SER A 1057 53.41 9.76 14.06
CA SER A 1057 53.50 8.59 13.13
C SER A 1057 52.31 7.58 13.17
N THR A 1058 52.04 6.74 12.17
CA THR A 1058 52.79 6.29 10.98
C THR A 1058 51.96 6.30 9.69
N SER A 1059 52.63 6.34 8.54
CA SER A 1059 52.04 6.15 7.20
C SER A 1059 51.92 4.67 6.80
N ARG A 1060 50.83 4.30 6.09
CA ARG A 1060 50.91 3.58 4.80
C ARG A 1060 49.57 3.48 4.07
N GLU A 1061 49.65 3.47 2.74
CA GLU A 1061 48.56 3.08 1.85
C GLU A 1061 48.42 1.54 1.84
N TYR A 1062 47.20 1.04 1.60
CA TYR A 1062 46.92 0.09 0.52
C TYR A 1062 45.41 0.06 0.24
N SER A 1063 45.03 -0.26 -1.00
CA SER A 1063 43.66 -0.17 -1.50
C SER A 1063 42.82 -1.42 -1.25
N ILE A 1064 41.56 -1.23 -0.87
CA ILE A 1064 40.34 -1.59 -1.64
C ILE A 1064 39.17 -0.79 -1.08
#